data_AF-A0A658P0B8-F1
#
_entry.id   AF-A0A658P0B8-F1
#
_cell.length_a   1.000
_cell.length_b   1.000
_cell.length_c   1.000
_cell.angle_alpha   90.00
_cell.angle_beta   90.00
_cell.angle_gamma   90.00
#
_symmetry.space_group_name_H-M   'P 1'
#
loop_
_entity.id
_entity.type
_entity.pdbx_description
1 polymer ?
#
loop_
_entity_poly.entity_id
_entity_poly.type
_entity_poly.pdbx_seq_one_letter_code
_entity_poly.pdbx_strand_id
1 'polypeptide(L)'
;MKLSIVENGKKRESSVEFSRFAKELKKNAWKIALAGIVAGVVAYPLISMMSSKYVSTATVLIKAQADNVSPFPQVDGFDSTRSGYYETQYALMHSRIVLEQAVRDMKLDENPEFTGEKAGAQGADSNESRQLRMEQALKTLAKNLNVIGIRTTNLASITYESTSPQVAADIANGVAQAFINYTVEQKRLKVEKARELNFEKMEEIQKSIAKQKDEMDSYLKNAGLLTFRGIDGFETEQLSIVTNRLADATQRRVAAESVYNEVNGGGKSIESVISLPSVSNHAQIQDLRIALIQAQRTLSEQRKVYGPKNPAILKAEADVQSIQSQTGRVLGELKVGLRQQYLAALADEKNYQQQVAEQKEIFQKMASKRDVWNSQKLSLDKMEDLYKSLYQRTQELSLSGVNADAVLYDPAVPALKPAKPNKSLLLLMVVMLVVVFCIMYFIVKAAMDNSIGTLSRMKKRLNVVPLGEIRRFSGISGRAQVRDMIMKNPLNADIVHGIRTRIMLDRRPLQTLAVASTEHGDGRSLLANLLANSFSFDQKTLLIDADFFNTGGLTSELASATSVGLAELLRGETELEQARIKLSDNLDFIPHGKSTISSLLMLSSEHVELLMRELKSHYQRIIIDVAAVNQSQDVQLIKRAVDGVVFIVKAGVGSAGQIANALDKIEENNGVVIGAVLNAVEEKDLETQEGLRSLNFSTDQLMATPGRV
;
A
#
# COMPACT_ATOMS: atom_id res chain seq x y z
N MET A 1 26.02 28.16 4.52
CA MET A 1 24.67 28.68 4.85
C MET A 1 24.83 29.65 6.03
N LYS A 2 24.44 30.92 5.89
CA LYS A 2 24.57 31.94 6.95
C LYS A 2 23.23 32.08 7.65
N LEU A 3 23.15 31.73 8.93
CA LEU A 3 22.02 32.07 9.80
C LEU A 3 22.54 33.05 10.86
N SER A 4 21.96 34.26 10.89
CA SER A 4 22.27 35.30 11.86
C SER A 4 21.26 35.27 13.00
N ILE A 5 21.72 35.01 14.22
CA ILE A 5 20.93 35.21 15.45
C ILE A 5 21.46 36.49 16.10
N VAL A 6 20.56 37.42 16.40
CA VAL A 6 20.85 38.72 17.02
C VAL A 6 20.40 38.66 18.48
N GLU A 7 21.31 38.91 19.41
CA GLU A 7 20.99 39.13 20.82
C GLU A 7 21.85 40.29 21.34
N ASN A 8 21.21 41.28 22.00
CA ASN A 8 21.82 42.45 22.65
C ASN A 8 22.71 43.38 21.79
N GLY A 9 22.20 43.86 20.64
CA GLY A 9 22.67 45.12 20.01
C GLY A 9 24.11 45.16 19.48
N LYS A 10 24.95 44.16 19.72
CA LYS A 10 26.29 44.00 19.13
C LYS A 10 26.25 42.90 18.09
N LYS A 11 26.34 43.26 16.80
CA LYS A 11 26.50 42.31 15.68
C LYS A 11 27.81 41.52 15.84
N ARG A 12 27.75 40.35 16.48
CA ARG A 12 28.82 39.34 16.39
C ARG A 12 28.39 38.32 15.33
N GLU A 13 28.89 38.49 14.10
CA GLU A 13 28.73 37.46 13.06
C GLU A 13 29.47 36.17 13.46
N SER A 14 28.73 35.23 14.03
CA SER A 14 29.16 33.84 14.21
C SER A 14 29.08 33.10 12.87
N SER A 15 30.00 33.43 11.96
CA SER A 15 30.26 32.57 10.81
C SER A 15 30.77 31.23 11.34
N VAL A 16 29.92 30.21 11.35
CA VAL A 16 30.29 28.85 11.70
C VAL A 16 31.21 28.32 10.59
N GLU A 17 32.51 28.31 10.86
CA GLU A 17 33.53 27.77 9.96
C GLU A 17 33.44 26.23 9.95
N PHE A 18 32.76 25.69 8.94
CA PHE A 18 32.62 24.24 8.74
C PHE A 18 33.97 23.51 8.58
N SER A 19 35.02 24.23 8.18
CA SER A 19 36.40 23.70 8.08
C SER A 19 36.94 23.20 9.41
N ARG A 20 36.51 23.76 10.55
CA ARG A 20 36.92 23.31 11.89
C ARG A 20 36.37 21.91 12.20
N PHE A 21 35.09 21.68 11.92
CA PHE A 21 34.47 20.38 12.15
C PHE A 21 35.09 19.31 11.26
N ALA A 22 35.37 19.64 9.99
CA ALA A 22 36.04 18.74 9.07
C ALA A 22 37.46 18.35 9.52
N LYS A 23 38.24 19.30 10.06
CA LYS A 23 39.58 19.03 10.60
C LYS A 23 39.52 18.12 11.84
N GLU A 24 38.60 18.39 12.77
CA GLU A 24 38.48 17.57 14.00
C GLU A 24 37.96 16.16 13.70
N LEU A 25 37.07 16.02 12.72
CA LEU A 25 36.62 14.73 12.20
C LEU A 25 37.77 13.95 11.55
N LYS A 26 38.60 14.60 10.72
CA LYS A 26 39.75 13.96 10.09
C LYS A 26 40.80 13.49 11.11
N LYS A 27 41.07 14.31 12.13
CA LYS A 27 42.01 13.98 13.22
C LYS A 27 41.56 12.76 14.02
N ASN A 28 40.26 12.62 14.27
CA ASN A 28 39.70 11.53 15.06
C ASN A 28 39.04 10.43 14.20
N ALA A 29 39.23 10.44 12.88
CA ALA A 29 38.61 9.47 11.96
C ALA A 29 38.96 8.03 12.34
N TRP A 30 40.20 7.79 12.78
CA TRP A 30 40.64 6.48 13.26
C TRP A 30 39.91 6.03 14.54
N LYS A 31 39.57 6.96 15.44
CA LYS A 31 38.80 6.67 16.66
C LYS A 31 37.34 6.35 16.35
N ILE A 32 36.76 7.08 15.39
CA ILE A 32 35.39 6.84 14.92
C ILE A 32 35.30 5.45 14.24
N ALA A 33 36.29 5.12 13.39
CA ALA A 33 36.38 3.80 12.77
C ALA A 33 36.56 2.70 13.82
N LEU A 34 37.46 2.90 14.80
CA LEU A 34 37.67 1.94 15.90
C LEU A 34 36.40 1.73 16.72
N ALA A 35 35.66 2.79 17.05
CA ALA A 35 34.39 2.69 17.78
C ALA A 35 33.33 1.90 17.00
N GLY A 36 33.23 2.11 15.69
CA GLY A 36 32.37 1.31 14.81
C GLY A 36 32.75 -0.17 14.79
N ILE A 37 34.05 -0.48 14.73
CA ILE A 37 34.55 -1.86 14.77
C ILE A 37 34.23 -2.51 16.11
N VAL A 38 34.51 -1.84 17.23
CA VAL A 38 34.21 -2.35 18.58
C VAL A 38 32.72 -2.59 18.76
N ALA A 39 31.87 -1.66 18.30
CA ALA A 39 30.42 -1.85 18.33
C ALA A 39 29.98 -3.06 17.50
N GLY A 40 30.57 -3.26 16.31
CA GLY A 40 30.32 -4.45 15.49
C GLY A 40 30.73 -5.74 16.19
N VAL A 41 31.90 -5.78 16.83
CA VAL A 41 32.42 -6.95 17.56
C VAL A 41 31.54 -7.29 18.77
N VAL A 42 31.02 -6.28 19.49
CA VAL A 42 30.11 -6.48 20.63
C VAL A 42 28.70 -6.86 20.18
N ALA A 43 28.20 -6.26 19.09
CA ALA A 43 26.87 -6.53 18.58
C ALA A 43 26.77 -7.90 17.87
N TYR A 44 27.83 -8.36 17.22
CA TYR A 44 27.86 -9.63 16.51
C TYR A 44 27.41 -10.85 17.35
N PRO A 45 27.93 -11.11 18.57
CA PRO A 45 27.46 -12.21 19.40
C PRO A 45 25.99 -12.05 19.82
N LEU A 46 25.55 -10.83 20.16
CA LEU A 46 24.15 -10.56 20.53
C LEU A 46 23.17 -10.84 19.37
N ILE A 47 23.53 -10.41 18.15
CA ILE A 47 22.72 -10.63 16.93
C ILE A 47 22.79 -12.09 16.48
N SER A 48 23.93 -12.74 16.66
CA SER A 48 24.11 -14.15 16.32
C SER A 48 23.24 -15.05 17.21
N MET A 49 23.09 -14.71 18.49
CA MET A 49 22.28 -15.42 19.48
C MET A 49 20.76 -15.29 19.28
N MET A 50 20.30 -14.35 18.42
CA MET A 50 18.89 -14.28 18.03
C MET A 50 18.51 -15.51 17.20
N SER A 51 17.36 -16.12 17.54
CA SER A 51 16.83 -17.27 16.83
C SER A 51 16.53 -16.91 15.38
N SER A 52 17.06 -17.72 14.46
CA SER A 52 16.81 -17.58 13.04
C SER A 52 15.43 -18.14 12.70
N LYS A 53 14.61 -17.37 11.99
CA LYS A 53 13.31 -17.82 11.50
C LYS A 53 13.40 -18.21 10.02
N TYR A 54 12.90 -19.39 9.72
CA TYR A 54 12.72 -19.93 8.38
C TYR A 54 11.28 -19.65 7.93
N VAL A 55 11.14 -19.34 6.65
CA VAL A 55 9.88 -18.95 6.04
C VAL A 55 9.68 -19.85 4.83
N SER A 56 8.63 -20.65 4.85
CA SER A 56 8.26 -21.54 3.74
C SER A 56 6.88 -21.13 3.22
N THR A 57 6.68 -21.22 1.90
CA THR A 57 5.44 -20.77 1.24
C THR A 57 4.85 -21.87 0.39
N ALA A 58 3.57 -22.18 0.59
CA ALA A 58 2.77 -23.04 -0.28
C ALA A 58 1.84 -22.18 -1.13
N THR A 59 1.58 -22.59 -2.37
CA THR A 59 0.68 -21.88 -3.28
C THR A 59 -0.53 -22.75 -3.61
N VAL A 60 -1.73 -22.21 -3.38
CA VAL A 60 -3.01 -22.87 -3.65
C VAL A 60 -3.73 -22.14 -4.79
N LEU A 61 -4.16 -22.88 -5.81
CA LEU A 61 -5.00 -22.39 -6.88
C LEU A 61 -6.47 -22.57 -6.51
N ILE A 62 -7.24 -21.47 -6.55
CA ILE A 62 -8.67 -21.46 -6.28
C ILE A 62 -9.42 -21.37 -7.62
N LYS A 63 -10.14 -22.42 -7.98
CA LYS A 63 -10.96 -22.45 -9.20
C LYS A 63 -12.30 -21.76 -8.91
N ALA A 64 -12.60 -20.68 -9.64
CA ALA A 64 -13.94 -20.13 -9.65
C ALA A 64 -14.82 -21.01 -10.55
N GLN A 65 -15.66 -21.84 -9.96
CA GLN A 65 -16.76 -22.51 -10.67
C GLN A 65 -18.08 -21.96 -10.14
N ALA A 66 -19.03 -21.72 -11.05
CA ALA A 66 -20.39 -21.39 -10.65
C ALA A 66 -21.01 -22.60 -9.92
N ASP A 67 -21.41 -22.41 -8.67
CA ASP A 67 -22.12 -23.38 -7.84
C ASP A 67 -23.56 -23.59 -8.39
N ASN A 68 -23.71 -24.18 -9.57
CA ASN A 68 -25.02 -24.48 -10.17
C ASN A 68 -25.60 -25.78 -9.62
N VAL A 69 -25.84 -25.81 -8.32
CA VAL A 69 -26.43 -26.96 -7.62
C VAL A 69 -27.97 -26.93 -7.63
N SER A 70 -28.57 -25.79 -7.98
CA SER A 70 -30.03 -25.61 -8.07
C SER A 70 -30.59 -26.04 -9.43
N PRO A 71 -31.74 -26.76 -9.48
CA PRO A 71 -32.45 -27.08 -10.73
C PRO A 71 -33.17 -25.86 -11.34
N PHE A 72 -33.37 -24.79 -10.58
CA PHE A 72 -33.96 -23.54 -11.07
C PHE A 72 -32.88 -22.46 -11.24
N PRO A 73 -32.93 -21.64 -12.30
CA PRO A 73 -32.12 -20.44 -12.39
C PRO A 73 -32.41 -19.57 -11.16
N GLN A 74 -31.41 -19.41 -10.29
CA GLN A 74 -31.55 -18.46 -9.19
C GLN A 74 -31.60 -17.05 -9.79
N VAL A 75 -32.67 -16.32 -9.50
CA VAL A 75 -32.88 -14.95 -9.98
C VAL A 75 -31.87 -13.98 -9.33
N ASP A 76 -31.27 -14.39 -8.21
CA ASP A 76 -30.16 -13.68 -7.57
C ASP A 76 -28.83 -14.40 -7.82
N GLY A 77 -28.25 -14.18 -8.99
CA GLY A 77 -26.86 -14.54 -9.24
C GLY A 77 -25.95 -13.67 -8.38
N PHE A 78 -25.54 -14.16 -7.21
CA PHE A 78 -24.41 -13.57 -6.51
C PHE A 78 -23.20 -13.71 -7.44
N ASP A 79 -22.75 -12.57 -7.99
CA ASP A 79 -21.75 -12.52 -9.05
C ASP A 79 -20.38 -12.97 -8.52
N SER A 80 -20.14 -14.29 -8.65
CA SER A 80 -18.93 -15.00 -8.24
C SER A 80 -17.68 -14.59 -9.03
N THR A 81 -17.81 -13.66 -9.99
CA THR A 81 -16.70 -13.16 -10.82
C THR A 81 -15.96 -11.95 -10.22
N ARG A 82 -16.43 -11.36 -9.11
CA ARG A 82 -15.79 -10.18 -8.49
C ARG A 82 -14.63 -10.56 -7.56
N SER A 83 -13.66 -9.66 -7.42
CA SER A 83 -12.50 -9.76 -6.49
C SER A 83 -12.87 -10.18 -5.07
N GLY A 84 -14.08 -9.84 -4.61
CA GLY A 84 -14.59 -10.19 -3.28
C GLY A 84 -14.71 -11.70 -3.03
N TYR A 85 -14.91 -12.53 -4.06
CA TYR A 85 -14.92 -13.99 -3.89
C TYR A 85 -13.55 -14.48 -3.40
N TYR A 86 -12.47 -14.08 -4.06
CA TYR A 86 -11.12 -14.50 -3.71
C TYR A 86 -10.67 -13.92 -2.37
N GLU A 87 -11.00 -12.65 -2.09
CA GLU A 87 -10.76 -12.03 -0.78
C GLU A 87 -11.43 -12.82 0.36
N THR A 88 -12.66 -13.30 0.13
CA THR A 88 -13.38 -14.16 1.09
C THR A 88 -12.67 -15.49 1.27
N GLN A 89 -12.21 -16.13 0.19
CA GLN A 89 -11.46 -17.40 0.29
C GLN A 89 -10.14 -17.22 1.05
N TYR A 90 -9.41 -16.12 0.84
CA TYR A 90 -8.18 -15.82 1.58
C TYR A 90 -8.47 -15.59 3.07
N ALA A 91 -9.55 -14.89 3.41
CA ALA A 91 -9.98 -14.72 4.79
C ALA A 91 -10.41 -16.06 5.43
N LEU A 92 -11.06 -16.94 4.66
CA LEU A 92 -11.46 -18.28 5.11
C LEU A 92 -10.26 -19.18 5.38
N MET A 93 -9.18 -19.07 4.62
CA MET A 93 -7.92 -19.78 4.91
C MET A 93 -7.33 -19.39 6.28
N HIS A 94 -7.58 -18.16 6.74
CA HIS A 94 -7.19 -17.68 8.07
C HIS A 94 -8.31 -17.90 9.13
N SER A 95 -9.45 -18.46 8.74
CA SER A 95 -10.55 -18.69 9.67
C SER A 95 -10.21 -19.77 10.69
N ARG A 96 -10.75 -19.62 11.90
CA ARG A 96 -10.56 -20.58 12.99
C ARG A 96 -10.90 -22.01 12.57
N ILE A 97 -11.95 -22.21 11.76
CA ILE A 97 -12.41 -23.54 11.35
C ILE A 97 -11.35 -24.27 10.54
N VAL A 98 -10.72 -23.59 9.59
CA VAL A 98 -9.66 -24.17 8.75
C VAL A 98 -8.39 -24.40 9.57
N LEU A 99 -8.00 -23.45 10.42
CA LEU A 99 -6.83 -23.59 11.28
C LEU A 99 -7.00 -24.70 12.32
N GLU A 100 -8.20 -24.88 12.86
CA GLU A 100 -8.49 -25.95 13.83
C GLU A 100 -8.47 -27.32 13.17
N GLN A 101 -8.94 -27.42 11.92
CA GLN A 101 -8.77 -28.61 11.10
C GLN A 101 -7.29 -28.90 10.84
N ALA A 102 -6.48 -27.89 10.50
CA ALA A 102 -5.04 -28.05 10.29
C ALA A 102 -4.32 -28.51 11.58
N VAL A 103 -4.66 -27.93 12.74
CA VAL A 103 -4.10 -28.35 14.04
C VAL A 103 -4.44 -29.81 14.34
N ARG A 104 -5.68 -30.24 14.06
CA ARG A 104 -6.10 -31.64 14.24
C ARG A 104 -5.40 -32.60 13.28
N ASP A 105 -5.38 -32.29 11.99
CA ASP A 105 -4.81 -33.15 10.94
C ASP A 105 -3.29 -33.34 11.13
N MET A 106 -2.60 -32.28 11.59
CA MET A 106 -1.17 -32.30 11.87
C MET A 106 -0.80 -32.63 13.33
N LYS A 107 -1.80 -32.83 14.20
CA LYS A 107 -1.62 -33.07 15.64
C LYS A 107 -0.73 -32.03 16.34
N LEU A 108 -0.93 -30.75 16.02
CA LEU A 108 -0.12 -29.66 16.62
C LEU A 108 -0.45 -29.44 18.11
N ASP A 109 -1.57 -29.99 18.61
CA ASP A 109 -1.93 -30.01 20.03
C ASP A 109 -1.06 -30.96 20.87
N GLU A 110 -0.32 -31.87 20.23
CA GLU A 110 0.67 -32.75 20.86
C GLU A 110 2.10 -32.18 20.75
N ASN A 111 2.32 -31.16 19.92
CA ASN A 111 3.64 -30.60 19.68
C ASN A 111 4.02 -29.54 20.74
N PRO A 112 5.12 -29.72 21.51
CA PRO A 112 5.55 -28.77 22.54
C PRO A 112 5.97 -27.40 21.98
N GLU A 113 6.34 -27.29 20.69
CA GLU A 113 6.65 -26.00 20.05
C GLU A 113 5.41 -25.10 19.92
N PHE A 114 4.21 -25.69 19.89
CA PHE A 114 2.93 -24.99 19.66
C PHE A 114 2.14 -24.75 20.94
N THR A 115 2.32 -25.63 21.93
CA THR A 115 1.64 -25.59 23.24
C THR A 115 2.47 -24.87 24.32
N GLY A 116 3.78 -24.64 24.10
CA GLY A 116 4.61 -23.77 24.93
C GLY A 116 5.23 -24.42 26.17
N GLU A 117 4.97 -25.71 26.44
CA GLU A 117 5.58 -26.47 27.54
C GLU A 117 5.95 -27.90 27.09
N LYS A 118 6.99 -28.48 27.74
CA LYS A 118 7.25 -29.91 27.66
C LYS A 118 6.03 -30.64 28.19
N ALA A 119 5.22 -31.20 27.29
CA ALA A 119 4.19 -32.18 27.63
C ALA A 119 4.87 -33.40 28.26
N GLY A 120 5.03 -33.37 29.59
CA GLY A 120 5.79 -34.37 30.31
C GLY A 120 5.74 -34.16 31.81
N ALA A 121 4.56 -34.31 32.42
CA ALA A 121 4.32 -35.13 33.61
C ALA A 121 2.97 -34.80 34.25
N GLN A 122 2.12 -35.84 34.36
CA GLN A 122 0.99 -35.98 35.29
C GLN A 122 -0.26 -35.13 35.03
N GLY A 123 -1.21 -35.74 34.33
CA GLY A 123 -2.58 -35.22 34.13
C GLY A 123 -3.17 -35.63 32.78
N ALA A 124 -3.13 -36.92 32.45
CA ALA A 124 -3.84 -37.45 31.29
C ALA A 124 -5.36 -37.38 31.54
N ASP A 125 -6.11 -37.03 30.49
CA ASP A 125 -7.58 -37.18 30.38
C ASP A 125 -8.53 -36.21 31.11
N SER A 126 -8.22 -34.92 31.20
CA SER A 126 -9.30 -33.92 31.30
C SER A 126 -9.54 -33.23 29.95
N ASN A 127 -10.80 -33.24 29.48
CA ASN A 127 -11.23 -32.58 28.24
C ASN A 127 -10.85 -31.09 28.21
N GLU A 128 -10.84 -30.42 29.37
CA GLU A 128 -10.42 -29.02 29.53
C GLU A 128 -8.95 -28.80 29.17
N SER A 129 -8.05 -29.70 29.56
CA SER A 129 -6.62 -29.60 29.23
C SER A 129 -6.36 -29.71 27.73
N ARG A 130 -7.15 -30.55 27.03
CA ARG A 130 -7.04 -30.72 25.58
C ARG A 130 -7.55 -29.48 24.82
N GLN A 131 -8.64 -28.87 25.29
CA GLN A 131 -9.14 -27.62 24.72
C GLN A 131 -8.15 -26.47 24.89
N LEU A 132 -7.51 -26.34 26.07
CA LEU A 132 -6.50 -25.31 26.31
C LEU A 132 -5.27 -25.47 25.41
N ARG A 133 -4.77 -26.70 25.24
CA ARG A 133 -3.67 -26.99 24.30
C ARG A 133 -4.04 -26.68 22.85
N MET A 134 -5.26 -27.03 22.44
CA MET A 134 -5.80 -26.72 21.12
C MET A 134 -5.86 -25.21 20.88
N GLU A 135 -6.34 -24.43 21.86
CA GLU A 135 -6.42 -22.97 21.77
C GLU A 135 -5.03 -22.32 21.71
N GLN A 136 -4.06 -22.82 22.49
CA GLN A 136 -2.68 -22.36 22.44
C GLN A 136 -2.02 -22.68 21.09
N ALA A 137 -2.20 -23.91 20.58
CA ALA A 137 -1.68 -24.30 19.27
C ALA A 137 -2.29 -23.44 18.14
N LEU A 138 -3.60 -23.18 18.18
CA LEU A 138 -4.28 -22.26 17.26
C LEU A 138 -3.71 -20.85 17.33
N LYS A 139 -3.48 -20.32 18.53
CA LYS A 139 -2.94 -18.97 18.71
C LYS A 139 -1.51 -18.87 18.19
N THR A 140 -0.67 -19.87 18.43
CA THR A 140 0.71 -19.95 17.92
C THR A 140 0.74 -20.08 16.40
N LEU A 141 -0.12 -20.93 15.84
CA LEU A 141 -0.29 -21.13 14.40
C LEU A 141 -0.73 -19.81 13.72
N ALA A 142 -1.83 -19.21 14.18
CA ALA A 142 -2.38 -17.98 13.59
C ALA A 142 -1.40 -16.80 13.68
N LYS A 143 -0.59 -16.71 14.74
CA LYS A 143 0.38 -15.61 14.92
C LYS A 143 1.52 -15.64 13.88
N ASN A 144 1.96 -16.83 13.47
CA ASN A 144 3.10 -17.00 12.57
C ASN A 144 2.69 -17.38 11.13
N LEU A 145 1.39 -17.52 10.87
CA LEU A 145 0.82 -17.77 9.56
C LEU A 145 0.47 -16.45 8.88
N ASN A 146 0.76 -16.36 7.58
CA ASN A 146 0.36 -15.25 6.74
C ASN A 146 -0.21 -15.78 5.43
N VAL A 147 -1.40 -15.32 5.05
CA VAL A 147 -2.07 -15.72 3.81
C VAL A 147 -2.30 -14.47 2.97
N ILE A 148 -1.75 -14.45 1.76
CA ILE A 148 -1.87 -13.32 0.84
C ILE A 148 -2.27 -13.83 -0.54
N GLY A 149 -3.28 -13.20 -1.14
CA GLY A 149 -3.59 -13.38 -2.55
C GLY A 149 -2.56 -12.73 -3.46
N ILE A 150 -2.16 -13.43 -4.52
CA ILE A 150 -1.31 -12.84 -5.57
C ILE A 150 -2.21 -12.00 -6.47
N ARG A 151 -1.97 -10.68 -6.52
CA ARG A 151 -2.78 -9.72 -7.29
C ARG A 151 -2.97 -10.20 -8.72
N THR A 152 -4.18 -10.00 -9.26
CA THR A 152 -4.56 -10.37 -10.65
C THR A 152 -4.50 -11.86 -10.98
N THR A 153 -4.37 -12.74 -9.98
CA THR A 153 -4.37 -14.20 -10.18
C THR A 153 -5.33 -14.88 -9.21
N ASN A 154 -5.62 -16.16 -9.47
CA ASN A 154 -6.45 -17.01 -8.61
C ASN A 154 -5.62 -17.81 -7.60
N LEU A 155 -4.39 -17.35 -7.32
CA LEU A 155 -3.43 -18.02 -6.45
C LEU A 155 -3.43 -17.37 -5.06
N ALA A 156 -3.42 -18.21 -4.02
CA ALA A 156 -3.17 -17.82 -2.64
C ALA A 156 -1.80 -18.34 -2.21
N SER A 157 -0.96 -17.47 -1.64
CA SER A 157 0.29 -17.85 -0.99
C SER A 157 0.08 -17.96 0.51
N ILE A 158 0.37 -19.13 1.05
CA ILE A 158 0.28 -19.48 2.46
C ILE A 158 1.72 -19.60 2.98
N THR A 159 2.12 -18.65 3.83
CA THR A 159 3.48 -18.55 4.35
C THR A 159 3.48 -18.78 5.85
N TYR A 160 4.38 -19.63 6.35
CA TYR A 160 4.54 -19.87 7.78
C TYR A 160 5.96 -19.60 8.25
N GLU A 161 6.09 -18.92 9.41
CA GLU A 161 7.37 -18.64 10.06
C GLU A 161 7.65 -19.62 11.22
N SER A 162 8.72 -20.41 11.14
CA SER A 162 9.15 -21.32 12.22
C SER A 162 10.66 -21.24 12.48
N THR A 163 11.10 -21.76 13.64
CA THR A 163 12.51 -21.97 13.95
C THR A 163 13.11 -23.16 13.20
N SER A 164 12.28 -24.11 12.77
CA SER A 164 12.67 -25.26 11.96
C SER A 164 12.22 -25.10 10.50
N PRO A 165 13.11 -25.31 9.50
CA PRO A 165 12.74 -25.21 8.10
C PRO A 165 11.76 -26.30 7.66
N GLN A 166 11.81 -27.48 8.28
CA GLN A 166 10.90 -28.60 7.98
C GLN A 166 9.49 -28.28 8.50
N VAL A 167 9.38 -27.90 9.78
CA VAL A 167 8.10 -27.52 10.41
C VAL A 167 7.44 -26.36 9.66
N ALA A 168 8.23 -25.39 9.15
CA ALA A 168 7.71 -24.31 8.33
C ALA A 168 7.04 -24.79 7.03
N ALA A 169 7.66 -25.73 6.33
CA ALA A 169 7.12 -26.29 5.10
C ALA A 169 5.90 -27.18 5.37
N ASP A 170 6.00 -28.06 6.36
CA ASP A 170 4.94 -29.00 6.72
C ASP A 170 3.67 -28.26 7.13
N ILE A 171 3.79 -27.16 7.89
CA ILE A 171 2.62 -26.38 8.34
C ILE A 171 2.00 -25.60 7.20
N ALA A 172 2.80 -24.97 6.33
CA ALA A 172 2.26 -24.28 5.16
C ALA A 172 1.49 -25.26 4.25
N ASN A 173 2.02 -26.47 4.05
CA ASN A 173 1.36 -27.54 3.31
C ASN A 173 0.12 -28.08 4.02
N GLY A 174 0.19 -28.28 5.34
CA GLY A 174 -0.92 -28.79 6.13
C GLY A 174 -2.10 -27.83 6.22
N VAL A 175 -1.84 -26.51 6.35
CA VAL A 175 -2.88 -25.48 6.28
C VAL A 175 -3.51 -25.43 4.89
N ALA A 176 -2.69 -25.51 3.82
CA ALA A 176 -3.19 -25.60 2.46
C ALA A 176 -4.11 -26.82 2.27
N GLN A 177 -3.70 -27.98 2.76
CA GLN A 177 -4.47 -29.22 2.67
C GLN A 177 -5.75 -29.17 3.50
N ALA A 178 -5.70 -28.61 4.71
CA ALA A 178 -6.87 -28.43 5.56
C ALA A 178 -7.91 -27.51 4.91
N PHE A 179 -7.47 -26.44 4.23
CA PHE A 179 -8.36 -25.60 3.44
C PHE A 179 -8.99 -26.36 2.26
N ILE A 180 -8.19 -27.13 1.51
CA ILE A 180 -8.69 -27.97 0.42
C ILE A 180 -9.75 -28.94 0.95
N ASN A 181 -9.47 -29.65 2.05
CA ASN A 181 -10.40 -30.58 2.69
C ASN A 181 -11.68 -29.87 3.15
N TYR A 182 -11.56 -28.66 3.72
CA TYR A 182 -12.70 -27.84 4.11
C TYR A 182 -13.58 -27.47 2.91
N THR A 183 -12.99 -27.07 1.77
CA THR A 183 -13.78 -26.74 0.56
C THR A 183 -14.51 -27.95 0.00
N VAL A 184 -13.87 -29.12 -0.01
CA VAL A 184 -14.49 -30.39 -0.43
C VAL A 184 -15.68 -30.72 0.47
N GLU A 185 -15.51 -30.58 1.79
CA GLU A 185 -16.58 -30.89 2.74
C GLU A 185 -17.76 -29.93 2.62
N GLN A 186 -17.51 -28.62 2.46
CA GLN A 186 -18.56 -27.64 2.21
C GLN A 186 -19.33 -27.96 0.92
N LYS A 187 -18.62 -28.34 -0.14
CA LYS A 187 -19.24 -28.75 -1.41
C LYS A 187 -20.05 -30.02 -1.25
N ARG A 188 -19.54 -31.01 -0.50
CA ARG A 188 -20.26 -32.25 -0.16
C ARG A 188 -21.58 -31.95 0.55
N LEU A 189 -21.54 -31.09 1.58
CA LEU A 189 -22.74 -30.68 2.32
C LEU A 189 -23.76 -29.95 1.43
N LYS A 190 -23.31 -29.05 0.54
CA LYS A 190 -24.20 -28.38 -0.43
C LYS A 190 -24.84 -29.37 -1.40
N VAL A 191 -24.07 -30.32 -1.92
CA VAL A 191 -24.57 -31.37 -2.83
C VAL A 191 -25.58 -32.26 -2.12
N GLU A 192 -25.28 -32.74 -0.92
CA GLU A 192 -26.20 -33.57 -0.13
C GLU A 192 -27.52 -32.83 0.19
N LYS A 193 -27.45 -31.57 0.61
CA LYS A 193 -28.65 -30.76 0.85
C LYS A 193 -29.48 -30.57 -0.43
N ALA A 194 -28.84 -30.34 -1.57
CA ALA A 194 -29.54 -30.24 -2.85
C ALA A 194 -30.18 -31.57 -3.27
N ARG A 195 -29.53 -32.71 -2.98
CA ARG A 195 -30.09 -34.04 -3.20
C ARG A 195 -31.32 -34.27 -2.33
N GLU A 196 -31.26 -33.93 -1.05
CA GLU A 196 -32.39 -34.03 -0.12
C GLU A 196 -33.60 -33.22 -0.63
N LEU A 197 -33.39 -31.97 -1.01
CA LEU A 197 -34.43 -31.11 -1.61
C LEU A 197 -34.98 -31.69 -2.91
N ASN A 198 -34.14 -32.26 -3.78
CA ASN A 198 -34.60 -32.90 -5.01
C ASN A 198 -35.46 -34.13 -4.73
N PHE A 199 -35.08 -34.97 -3.75
CA PHE A 199 -35.88 -36.15 -3.36
C PHE A 199 -37.25 -35.74 -2.82
N GLU A 200 -37.32 -34.70 -1.98
CA GLU A 200 -38.58 -34.16 -1.47
C GLU A 200 -39.49 -33.71 -2.63
N LYS A 201 -38.94 -32.98 -3.61
CA LYS A 201 -39.68 -32.55 -4.80
C LYS A 201 -40.10 -33.70 -5.70
N MET A 202 -39.27 -34.72 -5.85
CA MET A 202 -39.60 -35.92 -6.61
C MET A 202 -40.77 -36.68 -5.97
N GLU A 203 -40.80 -36.80 -4.63
CA GLU A 203 -41.92 -37.40 -3.91
C GLU A 203 -43.21 -36.58 -4.07
N GLU A 204 -43.12 -35.25 -4.00
CA GLU A 204 -44.25 -34.33 -4.23
C GLU A 204 -44.83 -34.50 -5.65
N ILE A 205 -43.97 -34.56 -6.66
CA ILE A 205 -44.38 -34.79 -8.06
C ILE A 205 -44.94 -36.19 -8.24
N GLN A 206 -44.37 -37.21 -7.61
CA GLN A 206 -44.88 -38.58 -7.68
C GLN A 206 -46.31 -38.69 -7.10
N LYS A 207 -46.57 -38.05 -5.94
CA LYS A 207 -47.91 -37.94 -5.37
C LYS A 207 -48.86 -37.21 -6.31
N SER A 208 -48.39 -36.14 -6.95
CA SER A 208 -49.16 -35.36 -7.93
C SER A 208 -49.50 -36.19 -9.18
N ILE A 209 -48.55 -36.99 -9.69
CA ILE A 209 -48.76 -37.94 -10.80
C ILE A 209 -49.81 -38.99 -10.42
N ALA A 210 -49.70 -39.58 -9.24
CA ALA A 210 -50.66 -40.58 -8.76
C ALA A 210 -52.07 -39.98 -8.65
N LYS A 211 -52.18 -38.79 -8.07
CA LYS A 211 -53.44 -38.04 -7.99
C LYS A 211 -54.00 -37.72 -9.38
N GLN A 212 -53.16 -37.22 -10.30
CA GLN A 212 -53.59 -36.90 -11.67
C GLN A 212 -54.07 -38.14 -12.43
N LYS A 213 -53.42 -39.30 -12.23
CA LYS A 213 -53.85 -40.59 -12.81
C LYS A 213 -55.21 -41.03 -12.25
N ASP A 214 -55.42 -40.93 -10.94
CA ASP A 214 -56.70 -41.27 -10.31
C ASP A 214 -57.84 -40.32 -10.75
N GLU A 215 -57.55 -39.03 -10.90
CA GLU A 215 -58.48 -38.05 -11.47
C GLU A 215 -58.84 -38.39 -12.93
N MET A 216 -57.86 -38.81 -13.74
CA MET A 216 -58.09 -39.26 -15.12
C MET A 216 -58.92 -40.54 -15.17
N ASP A 217 -58.65 -41.52 -14.30
CA ASP A 217 -59.43 -42.76 -14.22
C ASP A 217 -60.88 -42.50 -13.78
N SER A 218 -61.06 -41.62 -12.79
CA SER A 218 -62.37 -41.15 -12.33
C SER A 218 -63.11 -40.40 -13.43
N TYR A 219 -62.40 -39.55 -14.19
CA TYR A 219 -62.96 -38.86 -15.35
C TYR A 219 -63.43 -39.86 -16.42
N LEU A 220 -62.62 -40.87 -16.77
CA LEU A 220 -62.99 -41.90 -17.74
C LEU A 220 -64.23 -42.69 -17.30
N LYS A 221 -64.32 -43.05 -16.01
CA LYS A 221 -65.49 -43.72 -15.42
C LYS A 221 -66.75 -42.84 -15.51
N ASN A 222 -66.66 -41.59 -15.06
CA ASN A 222 -67.79 -40.65 -15.03
C ASN A 222 -68.24 -40.22 -16.43
N ALA A 223 -67.30 -40.09 -17.37
CA ALA A 223 -67.58 -39.70 -18.74
C ALA A 223 -68.11 -40.84 -19.60
N GLY A 224 -68.06 -42.09 -19.11
CA GLY A 224 -68.49 -43.30 -19.81
C GLY A 224 -67.54 -43.71 -20.94
N LEU A 225 -66.26 -43.36 -20.84
CA LEU A 225 -65.26 -43.51 -21.92
C LEU A 225 -64.36 -44.75 -21.75
N LEU A 226 -64.71 -45.67 -20.84
CA LEU A 226 -64.05 -46.96 -20.68
C LEU A 226 -64.47 -47.92 -21.82
N THR A 227 -63.88 -47.74 -23.00
CA THR A 227 -64.09 -48.64 -24.16
C THR A 227 -62.78 -49.20 -24.69
N PHE A 228 -62.80 -50.48 -25.06
CA PHE A 228 -61.67 -51.32 -25.51
C PHE A 228 -60.95 -50.80 -26.78
N ARG A 229 -61.47 -49.76 -27.46
CA ARG A 229 -60.94 -49.23 -28.74
C ARG A 229 -60.49 -47.77 -28.72
N GLY A 230 -60.30 -47.18 -27.53
CA GLY A 230 -59.95 -45.76 -27.41
C GLY A 230 -61.15 -44.83 -27.67
N ILE A 231 -60.93 -43.53 -27.49
CA ILE A 231 -61.98 -42.49 -27.51
C ILE A 231 -62.53 -42.23 -28.93
N ASP A 232 -61.77 -42.54 -29.99
CA ASP A 232 -62.02 -41.96 -31.31
C ASP A 232 -62.72 -42.89 -32.34
N GLY A 233 -62.73 -44.21 -32.12
CA GLY A 233 -62.98 -45.17 -33.21
C GLY A 233 -64.42 -45.25 -33.72
N PHE A 234 -65.40 -45.40 -32.82
CA PHE A 234 -66.76 -45.76 -33.21
C PHE A 234 -67.57 -44.57 -33.75
N GLU A 235 -67.57 -43.43 -33.04
CA GLU A 235 -68.41 -42.28 -33.40
C GLU A 235 -67.90 -41.53 -34.64
N THR A 236 -66.58 -41.47 -34.84
CA THR A 236 -65.98 -40.90 -36.06
C THR A 236 -66.36 -41.72 -37.30
N GLU A 237 -66.36 -43.05 -37.17
CA GLU A 237 -66.75 -43.97 -38.24
C GLU A 237 -68.26 -43.87 -38.55
N GLN A 238 -69.12 -43.80 -37.53
CA GLN A 238 -70.57 -43.62 -37.72
C GLN A 238 -70.91 -42.29 -38.40
N LEU A 239 -70.30 -41.17 -37.98
CA LEU A 239 -70.52 -39.87 -38.62
C LEU A 239 -70.10 -39.89 -40.10
N SER A 240 -68.98 -40.54 -40.42
CA SER A 240 -68.51 -40.72 -41.80
C SER A 240 -69.50 -41.54 -42.63
N ILE A 241 -69.98 -42.69 -42.11
CA ILE A 241 -70.96 -43.54 -42.78
C ILE A 241 -72.25 -42.79 -43.08
N VAL A 242 -72.82 -42.07 -42.11
CA VAL A 242 -74.10 -41.36 -42.29
C VAL A 242 -73.92 -40.16 -43.24
N THR A 243 -72.77 -39.47 -43.19
CA THR A 243 -72.46 -38.39 -44.13
C THR A 243 -72.38 -38.90 -45.58
N ASN A 244 -71.76 -40.07 -45.80
CA ASN A 244 -71.73 -40.70 -47.13
C ASN A 244 -73.14 -41.12 -47.60
N ARG A 245 -73.96 -41.70 -46.71
CA ARG A 245 -75.37 -42.04 -47.03
C ARG A 245 -76.21 -40.82 -47.40
N LEU A 246 -75.99 -39.68 -46.72
CA LEU A 246 -76.62 -38.42 -47.08
C LEU A 246 -76.20 -37.95 -48.48
N ALA A 247 -74.91 -38.04 -48.81
CA ALA A 247 -74.41 -37.67 -50.14
C ALA A 247 -75.07 -38.53 -51.23
N ASP A 248 -75.16 -39.85 -51.03
CA ASP A 248 -75.82 -40.77 -51.95
C ASP A 248 -77.33 -40.46 -52.10
N ALA A 249 -78.03 -40.19 -50.99
CA ALA A 249 -79.45 -39.84 -51.00
C ALA A 249 -79.71 -38.50 -51.70
N THR A 250 -78.85 -37.51 -51.47
CA THR A 250 -78.90 -36.21 -52.14
C THR A 250 -78.74 -36.39 -53.65
N GLN A 251 -77.79 -37.21 -54.09
CA GLN A 251 -77.60 -37.52 -55.51
C GLN A 251 -78.84 -38.18 -56.12
N ARG A 252 -79.47 -39.14 -55.42
CA ARG A 252 -80.72 -39.78 -55.88
C ARG A 252 -81.88 -38.78 -55.98
N ARG A 253 -82.04 -37.90 -55.00
CA ARG A 253 -83.07 -36.84 -55.02
C ARG A 253 -82.85 -35.89 -56.19
N VAL A 254 -81.62 -35.38 -56.38
CA VAL A 254 -81.28 -34.47 -57.49
C VAL A 254 -81.59 -35.13 -58.84
N ALA A 255 -81.25 -36.41 -59.01
CA ALA A 255 -81.57 -37.15 -60.23
C ALA A 255 -83.10 -37.27 -60.45
N ALA A 256 -83.85 -37.66 -59.41
CA ALA A 256 -85.31 -37.79 -59.48
C ALA A 256 -86.02 -36.45 -59.71
N GLU A 257 -85.54 -35.37 -59.07
CA GLU A 257 -86.04 -34.00 -59.23
C GLU A 257 -85.85 -33.49 -60.65
N SER A 258 -84.66 -33.72 -61.22
CA SER A 258 -84.36 -33.32 -62.60
C SER A 258 -85.33 -33.98 -63.57
N VAL A 259 -85.57 -35.29 -63.44
CA VAL A 259 -86.50 -36.04 -64.30
C VAL A 259 -87.95 -35.57 -64.10
N TYR A 260 -88.38 -35.37 -62.85
CA TYR A 260 -89.73 -34.88 -62.57
C TYR A 260 -89.97 -33.47 -63.13
N ASN A 261 -89.01 -32.56 -62.97
CA ASN A 261 -89.11 -31.18 -63.46
C ASN A 261 -89.08 -31.11 -64.99
N GLU A 262 -88.30 -31.96 -65.65
CA GLU A 262 -88.28 -32.08 -67.12
C GLU A 262 -89.67 -32.49 -67.66
N VAL A 263 -90.29 -33.51 -67.05
CA VAL A 263 -91.63 -33.99 -67.42
C VAL A 263 -92.73 -33.00 -67.05
N ASN A 264 -92.59 -32.28 -65.94
CA ASN A 264 -93.58 -31.28 -65.50
C ASN A 264 -93.47 -29.96 -66.27
N GLY A 265 -92.28 -29.56 -66.72
CA GLY A 265 -91.99 -28.34 -67.47
C GLY A 265 -92.19 -28.46 -68.99
N GLY A 266 -92.28 -29.68 -69.53
CA GLY A 266 -92.34 -30.01 -70.96
C GLY A 266 -93.59 -29.58 -71.76
N GLY A 267 -94.29 -28.52 -71.38
CA GLY A 267 -95.34 -27.89 -72.20
C GLY A 267 -96.69 -28.62 -72.22
N LYS A 268 -97.76 -27.88 -72.55
CA LYS A 268 -99.17 -28.34 -72.50
C LYS A 268 -99.57 -29.38 -73.57
N SER A 269 -98.67 -29.78 -74.48
CA SER A 269 -98.94 -30.70 -75.58
C SER A 269 -98.34 -32.08 -75.29
N ILE A 270 -99.07 -33.13 -75.65
CA ILE A 270 -98.69 -34.53 -75.42
C ILE A 270 -97.40 -34.88 -76.18
N GLU A 271 -97.21 -34.28 -77.36
CA GLU A 271 -96.07 -34.52 -78.25
C GLU A 271 -94.73 -34.08 -77.66
N SER A 272 -94.69 -32.94 -76.94
CA SER A 272 -93.44 -32.43 -76.36
C SER A 272 -92.97 -33.30 -75.20
N VAL A 273 -93.89 -33.83 -74.38
CA VAL A 273 -93.55 -34.68 -73.24
C VAL A 273 -93.12 -36.10 -73.66
N ILE A 274 -93.73 -36.66 -74.71
CA ILE A 274 -93.34 -37.98 -75.26
C ILE A 274 -91.92 -37.94 -75.86
N SER A 275 -91.47 -36.78 -76.34
CA SER A 275 -90.15 -36.62 -76.96
C SER A 275 -88.99 -36.57 -75.95
N LEU A 276 -89.29 -36.39 -74.66
CA LEU A 276 -88.27 -36.35 -73.61
C LEU A 276 -87.58 -37.71 -73.47
N PRO A 277 -86.23 -37.79 -73.43
CA PRO A 277 -85.50 -39.06 -73.33
C PRO A 277 -85.95 -39.94 -72.14
N SER A 278 -86.23 -39.31 -71.00
CA SER A 278 -86.68 -39.95 -69.75
C SER A 278 -88.06 -40.63 -69.88
N VAL A 279 -88.91 -40.18 -70.81
CA VAL A 279 -90.27 -40.69 -71.03
C VAL A 279 -90.34 -41.57 -72.29
N SER A 280 -89.61 -41.20 -73.35
CA SER A 280 -89.55 -41.95 -74.61
C SER A 280 -88.93 -43.34 -74.44
N ASN A 281 -88.18 -43.60 -73.37
CA ASN A 281 -87.61 -44.91 -73.08
C ASN A 281 -88.57 -45.85 -72.34
N HIS A 282 -89.72 -45.37 -71.87
CA HIS A 282 -90.69 -46.21 -71.19
C HIS A 282 -91.41 -47.12 -72.20
N ALA A 283 -91.40 -48.44 -71.97
CA ALA A 283 -91.92 -49.44 -72.92
C ALA A 283 -93.36 -49.14 -73.38
N GLN A 284 -94.26 -48.80 -72.45
CA GLN A 284 -95.64 -48.45 -72.78
C GLN A 284 -95.77 -47.17 -73.63
N ILE A 285 -94.87 -46.20 -73.47
CA ILE A 285 -94.88 -44.97 -74.29
C ILE A 285 -94.32 -45.26 -75.67
N GLN A 286 -93.32 -46.14 -75.80
CA GLN A 286 -92.80 -46.58 -77.09
C GLN A 286 -93.89 -47.30 -77.90
N ASP A 287 -94.60 -48.24 -77.28
CA ASP A 287 -95.69 -48.98 -77.91
C ASP A 287 -96.81 -48.03 -78.37
N LEU A 288 -97.23 -47.11 -77.50
CA LEU A 288 -98.26 -46.12 -77.82
C LEU A 288 -97.80 -45.13 -78.90
N ARG A 289 -96.52 -44.75 -78.93
CA ARG A 289 -95.96 -43.88 -79.97
C ARG A 289 -95.94 -44.58 -81.33
N ILE A 290 -95.57 -45.85 -81.38
CA ILE A 290 -95.62 -46.66 -82.60
C ILE A 290 -97.07 -46.76 -83.09
N ALA A 291 -98.00 -47.07 -82.17
CA ALA A 291 -99.43 -47.14 -82.48
C ALA A 291 -99.99 -45.79 -82.99
N LEU A 292 -99.59 -44.67 -82.38
CA LEU A 292 -99.99 -43.33 -82.79
C LEU A 292 -99.47 -42.97 -84.19
N ILE A 293 -98.20 -43.27 -84.47
CA ILE A 293 -97.61 -43.04 -85.81
C ILE A 293 -98.33 -43.88 -86.86
N GLN A 294 -98.65 -45.14 -86.55
CA GLN A 294 -99.41 -46.02 -87.45
C GLN A 294 -100.83 -45.49 -87.67
N ALA A 295 -101.54 -45.09 -86.62
CA ALA A 295 -102.89 -44.53 -86.71
C ALA A 295 -102.91 -43.21 -87.49
N GLN A 296 -101.94 -42.32 -87.27
CA GLN A 296 -101.78 -41.06 -88.01
C GLN A 296 -101.46 -41.30 -89.49
N ARG A 297 -100.65 -42.33 -89.80
CA ARG A 297 -100.38 -42.75 -91.18
C ARG A 297 -101.68 -43.22 -91.85
N THR A 298 -102.43 -44.11 -91.22
CA THR A 298 -103.72 -44.60 -91.72
C THR A 298 -104.71 -43.45 -91.95
N LEU A 299 -104.81 -42.51 -91.01
CA LEU A 299 -105.64 -41.31 -91.16
C LEU A 299 -105.19 -40.45 -92.35
N SER A 300 -103.89 -40.25 -92.52
CA SER A 300 -103.32 -39.45 -93.61
C SER A 300 -103.53 -40.09 -94.98
N GLU A 301 -103.45 -41.42 -95.07
CA GLU A 301 -103.74 -42.18 -96.30
C GLU A 301 -105.23 -42.11 -96.65
N GLN A 302 -106.12 -42.30 -95.68
CA GLN A 302 -107.55 -42.22 -95.91
C GLN A 302 -108.02 -40.81 -96.29
N ARG A 303 -107.43 -39.76 -95.73
CA ARG A 303 -107.70 -38.35 -96.09
C ARG A 303 -107.31 -38.01 -97.54
N LYS A 304 -106.39 -38.75 -98.17
CA LYS A 304 -106.05 -38.55 -99.59
C LYS A 304 -107.09 -39.14 -100.54
N VAL A 305 -107.73 -40.23 -100.13
CA VAL A 305 -108.64 -41.01 -100.98
C VAL A 305 -110.09 -40.62 -100.78
N TYR A 306 -110.49 -40.29 -99.55
CA TYR A 306 -111.88 -40.06 -99.18
C TYR A 306 -112.12 -38.63 -98.71
N GLY A 307 -113.32 -38.09 -98.98
CA GLY A 307 -113.75 -36.78 -98.47
C GLY A 307 -114.00 -36.78 -96.96
N PRO A 308 -113.94 -35.63 -96.27
CA PRO A 308 -113.83 -35.50 -94.82
C PRO A 308 -114.98 -36.12 -93.99
N LYS A 309 -116.13 -36.44 -94.60
CA LYS A 309 -117.29 -37.05 -93.91
C LYS A 309 -117.43 -38.57 -94.11
N ASN A 310 -116.43 -39.23 -94.70
CA ASN A 310 -116.47 -40.68 -94.91
C ASN A 310 -116.37 -41.44 -93.56
N PRO A 311 -117.19 -42.48 -93.31
CA PRO A 311 -117.10 -43.34 -92.13
C PRO A 311 -115.69 -43.88 -91.84
N ALA A 312 -114.89 -44.16 -92.87
CA ALA A 312 -113.51 -44.62 -92.71
C ALA A 312 -112.62 -43.58 -92.02
N ILE A 313 -112.71 -42.30 -92.44
CA ILE A 313 -111.94 -41.20 -91.84
C ILE A 313 -112.38 -40.97 -90.39
N LEU A 314 -113.68 -40.98 -90.10
CA LEU A 314 -114.19 -40.83 -88.73
C LEU A 314 -113.68 -41.93 -87.81
N LYS A 315 -113.59 -43.18 -88.30
CA LYS A 315 -112.98 -44.28 -87.56
C LYS A 315 -111.49 -44.06 -87.31
N ALA A 316 -110.72 -43.68 -88.32
CA ALA A 316 -109.29 -43.41 -88.16
C ALA A 316 -109.02 -42.19 -87.25
N GLU A 317 -109.87 -41.16 -87.28
CA GLU A 317 -109.82 -40.03 -86.33
C GLU A 317 -110.13 -40.49 -84.91
N ALA A 318 -111.14 -41.35 -84.71
CA ALA A 318 -111.46 -41.93 -83.41
C ALA A 318 -110.33 -42.84 -82.87
N ASP A 319 -109.66 -43.60 -83.74
CA ASP A 319 -108.50 -44.42 -83.36
C ASP A 319 -107.32 -43.55 -82.90
N VAL A 320 -107.02 -42.47 -83.63
CA VAL A 320 -106.00 -41.48 -83.22
C VAL A 320 -106.37 -40.83 -81.88
N GLN A 321 -107.63 -40.40 -81.72
CA GLN A 321 -108.09 -39.76 -80.49
C GLN A 321 -108.09 -40.73 -79.29
N SER A 322 -108.42 -42.00 -79.51
CA SER A 322 -108.38 -43.06 -78.50
C SER A 322 -106.96 -43.32 -78.02
N ILE A 323 -106.00 -43.46 -78.95
CA ILE A 323 -104.58 -43.65 -78.63
C ILE A 323 -104.01 -42.41 -77.93
N GLN A 324 -104.38 -41.20 -78.38
CA GLN A 324 -104.00 -39.95 -77.69
C GLN A 324 -104.54 -39.90 -76.26
N SER A 325 -105.79 -40.33 -76.04
CA SER A 325 -106.41 -40.38 -74.71
C SER A 325 -105.78 -41.45 -73.81
N GLN A 326 -105.42 -42.62 -74.35
CA GLN A 326 -104.64 -43.64 -73.64
C GLN A 326 -103.25 -43.12 -73.27
N THR A 327 -102.58 -42.43 -74.19
CA THR A 327 -101.26 -41.83 -73.97
C THR A 327 -101.31 -40.77 -72.89
N GLY A 328 -102.34 -39.91 -72.87
CA GLY A 328 -102.53 -38.94 -71.79
C GLY A 328 -102.74 -39.59 -70.41
N ARG A 329 -103.42 -40.74 -70.34
CA ARG A 329 -103.60 -41.51 -69.08
C ARG A 329 -102.30 -42.11 -68.59
N VAL A 330 -101.56 -42.84 -69.44
CA VAL A 330 -100.27 -43.44 -69.09
C VAL A 330 -99.26 -42.36 -68.71
N LEU A 331 -99.27 -41.22 -69.40
CA LEU A 331 -98.42 -40.08 -69.05
C LEU A 331 -98.80 -39.48 -67.68
N GLY A 332 -100.10 -39.41 -67.36
CA GLY A 332 -100.58 -38.99 -66.04
C GLY A 332 -100.13 -39.94 -64.92
N GLU A 333 -100.25 -41.25 -65.14
CA GLU A 333 -99.77 -42.28 -64.21
C GLU A 333 -98.25 -42.20 -64.02
N LEU A 334 -97.49 -42.06 -65.10
CA LEU A 334 -96.03 -41.91 -65.07
C LEU A 334 -95.62 -40.64 -64.32
N LYS A 335 -96.30 -39.51 -64.54
CA LYS A 335 -96.05 -38.26 -63.82
C LYS A 335 -96.31 -38.41 -62.32
N VAL A 336 -97.35 -39.12 -61.92
CA VAL A 336 -97.61 -39.46 -60.52
C VAL A 336 -96.51 -40.36 -59.96
N GLY A 337 -96.08 -41.38 -60.72
CA GLY A 337 -94.97 -42.26 -60.34
C GLY A 337 -93.65 -41.51 -60.12
N LEU A 338 -93.27 -40.64 -61.05
CA LEU A 338 -92.07 -39.79 -60.94
C LEU A 338 -92.15 -38.83 -59.75
N ARG A 339 -93.34 -38.25 -59.49
CA ARG A 339 -93.56 -37.41 -58.30
C ARG A 339 -93.36 -38.22 -57.02
N GLN A 340 -93.87 -39.44 -56.96
CA GLN A 340 -93.70 -40.30 -55.79
C GLN A 340 -92.23 -40.71 -55.59
N GLN A 341 -91.49 -40.99 -56.67
CA GLN A 341 -90.05 -41.26 -56.59
C GLN A 341 -89.26 -40.06 -56.07
N TYR A 342 -89.55 -38.85 -56.55
CA TYR A 342 -88.94 -37.61 -56.04
C TYR A 342 -89.26 -37.40 -54.55
N LEU A 343 -90.53 -37.53 -54.15
CA LEU A 343 -90.93 -37.36 -52.75
C LEU A 343 -90.30 -38.41 -51.83
N ALA A 344 -90.16 -39.66 -52.29
CA ALA A 344 -89.44 -40.70 -51.55
C ALA A 344 -87.97 -40.36 -51.37
N ALA A 345 -87.29 -39.94 -52.44
CA ALA A 345 -85.89 -39.52 -52.38
C ALA A 345 -85.67 -38.27 -51.50
N LEU A 346 -86.62 -37.33 -51.50
CA LEU A 346 -86.61 -36.16 -50.62
C LEU A 346 -86.79 -36.55 -49.15
N ALA A 347 -87.68 -37.51 -48.86
CA ALA A 347 -87.89 -38.03 -47.52
C ALA A 347 -86.63 -38.76 -47.00
N ASP A 348 -85.97 -39.55 -47.86
CA ASP A 348 -84.72 -40.22 -47.54
C ASP A 348 -83.59 -39.21 -47.24
N GLU A 349 -83.42 -38.19 -48.08
CA GLU A 349 -82.43 -37.14 -47.82
C GLU A 349 -82.70 -36.46 -46.48
N LYS A 350 -83.95 -36.07 -46.20
CA LYS A 350 -84.32 -35.43 -44.93
C LYS A 350 -84.04 -36.34 -43.72
N ASN A 351 -84.30 -37.63 -43.83
CA ASN A 351 -84.00 -38.61 -42.79
C ASN A 351 -82.48 -38.69 -42.53
N TYR A 352 -81.67 -38.79 -43.59
CA TYR A 352 -80.21 -38.81 -43.42
C TYR A 352 -79.66 -37.46 -42.93
N GLN A 353 -80.24 -36.32 -43.33
CA GLN A 353 -79.88 -35.01 -42.78
C GLN A 353 -80.11 -34.95 -41.27
N GLN A 354 -81.24 -35.48 -40.80
CA GLN A 354 -81.53 -35.59 -39.37
C GLN A 354 -80.53 -36.50 -38.66
N GLN A 355 -80.23 -37.68 -39.22
CA GLN A 355 -79.23 -38.59 -38.64
C GLN A 355 -77.82 -37.96 -38.59
N VAL A 356 -77.41 -37.19 -39.62
CA VAL A 356 -76.13 -36.45 -39.58
C VAL A 356 -76.16 -35.41 -38.46
N ALA A 357 -77.25 -34.66 -38.30
CA ALA A 357 -77.37 -33.65 -37.25
C ALA A 357 -77.29 -34.27 -35.85
N GLU A 358 -78.01 -35.38 -35.62
CA GLU A 358 -77.96 -36.14 -34.36
C GLU A 358 -76.55 -36.67 -34.09
N GLN A 359 -75.91 -37.30 -35.08
CA GLN A 359 -74.54 -37.82 -34.92
C GLN A 359 -73.49 -36.72 -34.75
N LYS A 360 -73.68 -35.56 -35.37
CA LYS A 360 -72.81 -34.40 -35.18
C LYS A 360 -72.90 -33.86 -33.75
N GLU A 361 -74.08 -33.86 -33.15
CA GLU A 361 -74.26 -33.46 -31.75
C GLU A 361 -73.56 -34.45 -30.80
N ILE A 362 -73.69 -35.76 -31.05
CA ILE A 362 -72.99 -36.82 -30.30
C ILE A 362 -71.47 -36.64 -30.44
N PHE A 363 -70.98 -36.41 -31.65
CA PHE A 363 -69.56 -36.17 -31.91
C PHE A 363 -69.03 -34.91 -31.19
N GLN A 364 -69.77 -33.80 -31.20
CA GLN A 364 -69.37 -32.57 -30.49
C GLN A 364 -69.29 -32.75 -28.97
N LYS A 365 -70.26 -33.47 -28.38
CA LYS A 365 -70.24 -33.84 -26.95
C LYS A 365 -69.07 -34.78 -26.61
N MET A 366 -68.65 -35.62 -27.55
CA MET A 366 -67.49 -36.49 -27.37
C MET A 366 -66.16 -35.73 -27.53
N ALA A 367 -66.08 -34.81 -28.49
CA ALA A 367 -64.91 -33.97 -28.74
C ALA A 367 -64.56 -33.10 -27.53
N SER A 368 -65.54 -32.45 -26.89
CA SER A 368 -65.30 -31.65 -25.69
C SER A 368 -64.80 -32.48 -24.51
N LYS A 369 -65.28 -33.73 -24.37
CA LYS A 369 -64.75 -34.68 -23.38
C LYS A 369 -63.31 -35.08 -23.68
N ARG A 370 -62.99 -35.30 -24.96
CA ARG A 370 -61.64 -35.63 -25.42
C ARG A 370 -60.65 -34.49 -25.15
N ASP A 371 -61.05 -33.23 -25.33
CA ASP A 371 -60.16 -32.09 -25.10
C ASP A 371 -59.74 -31.96 -23.63
N VAL A 372 -60.66 -32.22 -22.69
CA VAL A 372 -60.34 -32.29 -21.25
C VAL A 372 -59.36 -33.42 -20.96
N TRP A 373 -59.59 -34.60 -21.54
CA TRP A 373 -58.67 -35.75 -21.39
C TRP A 373 -57.28 -35.44 -21.97
N ASN A 374 -57.20 -34.84 -23.16
CA ASN A 374 -55.94 -34.43 -23.79
C ASN A 374 -55.19 -33.40 -22.93
N SER A 375 -55.90 -32.44 -22.34
CA SER A 375 -55.30 -31.46 -21.42
C SER A 375 -54.75 -32.12 -20.15
N GLN A 376 -55.49 -33.06 -19.56
CA GLN A 376 -55.04 -33.82 -18.39
C GLN A 376 -53.85 -34.72 -18.74
N LYS A 377 -53.88 -35.37 -19.91
CA LYS A 377 -52.77 -36.17 -20.43
C LYS A 377 -51.51 -35.33 -20.65
N LEU A 378 -51.64 -34.15 -21.25
CA LEU A 378 -50.52 -33.21 -21.41
C LEU A 378 -49.95 -32.75 -20.05
N SER A 379 -50.82 -32.48 -19.06
CA SER A 379 -50.39 -32.14 -17.70
C SER A 379 -49.60 -33.29 -17.07
N LEU A 380 -50.11 -34.51 -17.18
CA LEU A 380 -49.44 -35.73 -16.71
C LEU A 380 -48.08 -35.91 -17.39
N ASP A 381 -48.02 -35.77 -18.72
CA ASP A 381 -46.77 -35.92 -19.48
C ASP A 381 -45.72 -34.88 -19.03
N LYS A 382 -46.13 -33.62 -18.80
CA LYS A 382 -45.24 -32.58 -18.23
C LYS A 382 -44.75 -32.93 -16.83
N MET A 383 -45.60 -33.50 -15.98
CA MET A 383 -45.20 -33.95 -14.64
C MET A 383 -44.21 -35.12 -14.72
N GLU A 384 -44.45 -36.09 -15.60
CA GLU A 384 -43.53 -37.22 -15.85
C GLU A 384 -42.18 -36.74 -16.41
N ASP A 385 -42.18 -35.77 -17.33
CA ASP A 385 -40.95 -35.14 -17.85
C ASP A 385 -40.19 -34.36 -16.77
N LEU A 386 -40.90 -33.61 -15.91
CA LEU A 386 -40.30 -32.91 -14.78
C LEU A 386 -39.68 -33.91 -13.79
N TYR A 387 -40.39 -34.99 -13.47
CA TYR A 387 -39.86 -36.07 -12.63
C TYR A 387 -38.61 -36.70 -13.25
N LYS A 388 -38.65 -37.00 -14.56
CA LYS A 388 -37.50 -37.58 -15.29
C LYS A 388 -36.30 -36.64 -15.28
N SER A 389 -36.49 -35.35 -15.49
CA SER A 389 -35.40 -34.37 -15.48
C SER A 389 -34.79 -34.21 -14.08
N LEU A 390 -35.60 -34.15 -13.02
CA LEU A 390 -35.13 -34.14 -11.63
C LEU A 390 -34.39 -35.44 -11.27
N TYR A 391 -34.88 -36.59 -11.74
CA TYR A 391 -34.22 -37.87 -11.54
C TYR A 391 -32.85 -37.91 -12.22
N GLN A 392 -32.77 -37.53 -13.50
CA GLN A 392 -31.51 -37.44 -14.24
C GLN A 392 -30.53 -36.49 -13.55
N ARG A 393 -30.98 -35.30 -13.14
CA ARG A 393 -30.14 -34.34 -12.42
C ARG A 393 -29.64 -34.88 -11.07
N THR A 394 -30.48 -35.59 -10.35
CA THR A 394 -30.10 -36.21 -9.07
C THR A 394 -29.09 -37.35 -9.27
N GLN A 395 -29.19 -38.11 -10.37
CA GLN A 395 -28.16 -39.08 -10.76
C GLN A 395 -26.85 -38.39 -11.17
N GLU A 396 -26.89 -37.32 -11.96
CA GLU A 396 -25.70 -36.53 -12.32
C GLU A 396 -24.96 -36.01 -11.08
N LEU A 397 -25.70 -35.50 -10.09
CA LEU A 397 -25.14 -35.06 -8.80
C LEU A 397 -24.56 -36.22 -7.98
N SER A 398 -25.05 -37.45 -8.17
CA SER A 398 -24.56 -38.63 -7.46
C SER A 398 -23.32 -39.25 -8.13
N LEU A 399 -23.21 -39.15 -9.46
CA LEU A 399 -22.09 -39.68 -10.25
C LEU A 399 -20.93 -38.70 -10.36
N SER A 400 -21.21 -37.39 -10.33
CA SER A 400 -20.18 -36.35 -10.32
C SER A 400 -19.48 -36.33 -8.96
N GLY A 401 -18.28 -36.92 -8.88
CA GLY A 401 -17.48 -36.89 -7.66
C GLY A 401 -17.27 -35.46 -7.14
N VAL A 402 -17.27 -35.31 -5.81
CA VAL A 402 -17.01 -34.02 -5.15
C VAL A 402 -15.53 -33.67 -5.32
N ASN A 403 -15.21 -32.95 -6.40
CA ASN A 403 -13.87 -32.44 -6.63
C ASN A 403 -13.62 -31.16 -5.85
N ALA A 404 -12.39 -30.99 -5.37
CA ALA A 404 -11.95 -29.79 -4.67
C ALA A 404 -11.95 -28.57 -5.59
N ASP A 405 -12.48 -27.46 -5.09
CA ASP A 405 -12.42 -26.16 -5.76
C ASP A 405 -11.03 -25.51 -5.59
N ALA A 406 -10.26 -25.98 -4.62
CA ALA A 406 -8.88 -25.60 -4.39
C ALA A 406 -7.92 -26.74 -4.73
N VAL A 407 -6.81 -26.43 -5.40
CA VAL A 407 -5.75 -27.41 -5.72
C VAL A 407 -4.42 -26.86 -5.22
N LEU A 408 -3.65 -27.70 -4.54
CA LEU A 408 -2.27 -27.37 -4.19
C LEU A 408 -1.44 -27.29 -5.48
N TYR A 409 -0.99 -26.09 -5.83
CA TYR A 409 -0.27 -25.83 -7.08
C TYR A 409 1.24 -25.98 -6.90
N ASP A 410 1.78 -25.34 -5.85
CA ASP A 410 3.20 -25.43 -5.49
C ASP A 410 3.31 -25.74 -3.99
N PRO A 411 3.72 -26.96 -3.60
CA PRO A 411 3.88 -27.30 -2.20
C PRO A 411 5.08 -26.55 -1.60
N ALA A 412 4.95 -26.13 -0.33
CA ALA A 412 6.04 -25.54 0.42
C ALA A 412 7.20 -26.52 0.56
N VAL A 413 8.40 -26.05 0.25
CA VAL A 413 9.67 -26.75 0.48
C VAL A 413 10.44 -26.11 1.64
N PRO A 414 11.24 -26.89 2.41
CA PRO A 414 12.06 -26.35 3.49
C PRO A 414 13.04 -25.28 3.00
N ALA A 415 13.02 -24.10 3.62
CA ALA A 415 13.90 -23.01 3.23
C ALA A 415 15.39 -23.30 3.56
N LEU A 416 16.28 -23.17 2.57
CA LEU A 416 17.72 -23.41 2.71
C LEU A 416 18.45 -22.39 3.59
N LYS A 417 17.92 -21.16 3.68
CA LYS A 417 18.50 -20.06 4.47
C LYS A 417 17.42 -19.40 5.32
N PRO A 418 17.75 -18.93 6.53
CA PRO A 418 16.80 -18.20 7.36
C PRO A 418 16.47 -16.84 6.73
N ALA A 419 15.18 -16.51 6.67
CA ALA A 419 14.70 -15.27 6.05
C ALA A 419 14.71 -14.09 7.03
N LYS A 420 14.62 -14.35 8.34
CA LYS A 420 14.58 -13.29 9.36
C LYS A 420 15.37 -13.68 10.63
N PRO A 421 15.97 -12.70 11.33
CA PRO A 421 16.25 -11.34 10.89
C PRO A 421 17.45 -11.30 9.93
N ASN A 422 17.53 -10.28 9.07
CA ASN A 422 18.71 -10.03 8.23
C ASN A 422 19.88 -9.59 9.12
N LYS A 423 20.64 -10.56 9.65
CA LYS A 423 21.72 -10.32 10.62
C LYS A 423 22.76 -9.32 10.10
N SER A 424 23.03 -9.31 8.80
CA SER A 424 23.91 -8.34 8.12
C SER A 424 23.36 -6.90 8.14
N LEU A 425 22.06 -6.72 7.87
CA LEU A 425 21.42 -5.41 7.88
C LEU A 425 21.35 -4.83 9.30
N LEU A 426 21.06 -5.67 10.30
CA LEU A 426 21.00 -5.24 11.70
C LEU A 426 22.39 -4.83 12.22
N LEU A 427 23.43 -5.62 11.91
CA LEU A 427 24.82 -5.27 12.22
C LEU A 427 25.20 -3.92 11.59
N LEU A 428 24.85 -3.71 10.32
CA LEU A 428 25.10 -2.46 9.61
C LEU A 428 24.40 -1.27 10.28
N MET A 429 23.14 -1.43 10.71
CA MET A 429 22.44 -0.37 11.45
C MET A 429 23.13 0.00 12.77
N VAL A 430 23.58 -0.99 13.56
CA VAL A 430 24.24 -0.73 14.85
C VAL A 430 25.56 0.02 14.65
N VAL A 431 26.39 -0.43 13.70
CA VAL A 431 27.66 0.24 13.38
C VAL A 431 27.41 1.66 12.90
N MET A 432 26.43 1.86 12.01
CA MET A 432 26.08 3.18 11.48
C MET A 432 25.61 4.12 12.58
N LEU A 433 24.76 3.65 13.49
CA LEU A 433 24.26 4.46 14.61
C LEU A 433 25.38 4.92 15.56
N VAL A 434 26.33 4.03 15.87
CA VAL A 434 27.51 4.39 16.69
C VAL A 434 28.40 5.39 15.98
N VAL A 435 28.65 5.22 14.68
CA VAL A 435 29.44 6.16 13.88
C VAL A 435 28.80 7.55 13.88
N VAL A 436 27.47 7.63 13.68
CA VAL A 436 26.73 8.90 13.73
C VAL A 436 26.84 9.55 15.11
N PHE A 437 26.68 8.79 16.20
CA PHE A 437 26.84 9.31 17.56
C PHE A 437 28.27 9.81 17.83
N CYS A 438 29.30 9.11 17.36
CA CYS A 438 30.69 9.55 17.49
C CYS A 438 30.95 10.84 16.69
N ILE A 439 30.47 10.92 15.44
CA ILE A 439 30.54 12.13 14.62
C ILE A 439 29.87 13.30 15.36
N MET A 440 28.66 13.08 15.87
CA MET A 440 27.92 14.08 16.65
C MET A 440 28.70 14.53 17.89
N TYR A 441 29.23 13.60 18.67
CA TYR A 441 30.05 13.90 19.85
C TYR A 441 31.27 14.77 19.51
N PHE A 442 32.01 14.44 18.45
CA PHE A 442 33.16 15.25 18.03
C PHE A 442 32.76 16.64 17.51
N ILE A 443 31.61 16.76 16.82
CA ILE A 443 31.08 18.06 16.39
C ILE A 443 30.70 18.91 17.61
N VAL A 444 29.97 18.35 18.58
CA VAL A 444 29.59 19.05 19.82
C VAL A 444 30.82 19.48 20.61
N LYS A 445 31.79 18.57 20.79
CA LYS A 445 33.07 18.88 21.45
C LYS A 445 33.80 20.03 20.75
N ALA A 446 33.84 20.03 19.41
CA ALA A 446 34.45 21.11 18.63
C ALA A 446 33.65 22.43 18.69
N ALA A 447 32.33 22.36 18.85
CA ALA A 447 31.47 23.53 19.01
C ALA A 447 31.61 24.17 20.40
N MET A 448 31.81 23.36 21.44
CA MET A 448 32.00 23.83 22.82
C MET A 448 33.38 24.43 23.08
N ASP A 449 34.40 24.10 22.27
CA ASP A 449 35.72 24.70 22.40
C ASP A 449 35.70 26.17 21.95
N ASN A 450 35.73 27.06 22.95
CA ASN A 450 35.60 28.51 22.81
C ASN A 450 36.93 29.26 23.01
N SER A 451 38.06 28.55 22.92
CA SER A 451 39.41 29.10 23.09
C SER A 451 39.82 30.04 21.95
N ILE A 452 40.75 30.95 22.25
CA ILE A 452 41.36 31.86 21.27
C ILE A 452 42.72 31.30 20.88
N GLY A 453 42.87 30.86 19.62
CA GLY A 453 44.10 30.26 19.11
C GLY A 453 44.83 31.06 18.02
N THR A 454 44.15 32.03 17.39
CA THR A 454 44.73 32.82 16.29
C THR A 454 44.47 34.33 16.47
N LEU A 455 45.31 35.17 15.87
CA LEU A 455 45.18 36.63 15.93
C LEU A 455 43.86 37.13 15.33
N SER A 456 43.41 36.54 14.22
CA SER A 456 42.12 36.87 13.60
C SER A 456 40.95 36.58 14.54
N ARG A 457 40.99 35.47 15.28
CA ARG A 457 39.97 35.16 16.30
C ARG A 457 40.04 36.12 17.48
N MET A 458 41.24 36.49 17.91
CA MET A 458 41.45 37.47 18.98
C MET A 458 40.83 38.82 18.61
N LYS A 459 41.15 39.36 17.42
CA LYS A 459 40.57 40.60 16.90
C LYS A 459 39.04 40.51 16.78
N LYS A 460 38.52 39.43 16.19
CA LYS A 460 37.08 39.28 15.93
C LYS A 460 36.25 39.10 17.21
N ARG A 461 36.77 38.39 18.21
CA ARG A 461 36.01 38.04 19.42
C ARG A 461 36.19 39.03 20.57
N LEU A 462 37.39 39.56 20.75
CA LEU A 462 37.72 40.48 21.84
C LEU A 462 37.64 41.95 21.44
N ASN A 463 37.57 42.27 20.14
CA ASN A 463 37.57 43.65 19.63
C ASN A 463 38.80 44.49 20.03
N VAL A 464 39.93 43.83 20.32
CA VAL A 464 41.21 44.49 20.63
C VAL A 464 42.14 44.50 19.42
N VAL A 465 43.02 45.50 19.36
CA VAL A 465 44.04 45.58 18.32
C VAL A 465 45.08 44.47 18.54
N PRO A 466 45.30 43.55 17.58
CA PRO A 466 46.35 42.55 17.70
C PRO A 466 47.72 43.21 17.51
N LEU A 467 48.58 43.22 18.52
CA LEU A 467 49.92 43.80 18.44
C LEU A 467 50.95 42.83 17.85
N GLY A 468 50.74 41.53 18.06
CA GLY A 468 51.56 40.46 17.50
C GLY A 468 51.31 39.13 18.20
N GLU A 469 52.06 38.11 17.80
CA GLU A 469 51.95 36.76 18.35
C GLU A 469 53.33 36.17 18.66
N ILE A 470 53.45 35.39 19.73
CA ILE A 470 54.67 34.68 20.10
C ILE A 470 54.41 33.19 19.93
N ARG A 471 55.25 32.53 19.11
CA ARG A 471 55.16 31.08 18.87
C ARG A 471 55.46 30.28 20.13
N ARG A 472 54.85 29.10 20.23
CA ARG A 472 55.20 28.10 21.23
C ARG A 472 56.48 27.37 20.81
N PHE A 473 57.44 27.28 21.73
CA PHE A 473 58.63 26.44 21.56
C PHE A 473 58.41 25.11 22.28
N SER A 474 58.46 24.00 21.54
CA SER A 474 58.32 22.65 22.09
C SER A 474 59.59 22.20 22.78
N GLY A 475 59.49 21.57 23.96
CA GLY A 475 60.63 20.98 24.68
C GLY A 475 61.36 21.93 25.65
N ILE A 476 60.87 23.16 25.82
CA ILE A 476 61.45 24.17 26.71
C ILE A 476 60.39 24.62 27.71
N SER A 477 60.71 24.56 29.00
CA SER A 477 59.76 24.88 30.09
C SER A 477 60.10 26.17 30.84
N GLY A 478 61.35 26.67 30.74
CA GLY A 478 61.82 27.82 31.50
C GLY A 478 61.66 29.16 30.76
N ARG A 479 61.20 30.21 31.45
CA ARG A 479 61.05 31.57 30.89
C ARG A 479 62.36 32.11 30.31
N ALA A 480 63.45 32.03 31.07
CA ALA A 480 64.77 32.49 30.65
C ALA A 480 65.29 31.74 29.41
N GLN A 481 65.01 30.44 29.29
CA GLN A 481 65.39 29.65 28.12
C GLN A 481 64.61 30.08 26.87
N VAL A 482 63.30 30.35 27.01
CA VAL A 482 62.47 30.87 25.91
C VAL A 482 62.95 32.26 25.50
N ARG A 483 63.25 33.14 26.47
CA ARG A 483 63.81 34.47 26.23
C ARG A 483 65.11 34.38 25.43
N ASP A 484 66.05 33.55 25.88
CA ASP A 484 67.36 33.41 25.23
C ASP A 484 67.22 32.85 23.79
N MET A 485 66.30 31.92 23.57
CA MET A 485 66.04 31.38 22.22
C MET A 485 65.42 32.42 21.27
N ILE A 486 64.61 33.33 21.81
CA ILE A 486 64.04 34.44 21.04
C ILE A 486 65.13 35.48 20.74
N MET A 487 65.90 35.90 21.74
CA MET A 487 66.88 36.99 21.62
C MET A 487 68.15 36.60 20.86
N LYS A 488 68.60 35.33 20.94
CA LYS A 488 69.81 34.87 20.23
C LYS A 488 69.61 34.70 18.73
N ASN A 489 68.37 34.52 18.28
CA ASN A 489 68.05 34.30 16.88
C ASN A 489 67.36 35.54 16.30
N PRO A 490 67.98 36.24 15.32
CA PRO A 490 67.38 37.43 14.69
C PRO A 490 65.95 37.21 14.19
N LEU A 491 65.65 36.05 13.60
CA LEU A 491 64.32 35.76 13.04
C LEU A 491 63.25 35.51 14.11
N ASN A 492 63.64 35.05 15.31
CA ASN A 492 62.72 34.99 16.44
C ASN A 492 62.60 36.36 17.12
N ALA A 493 63.70 37.12 17.19
CA ALA A 493 63.70 38.47 17.74
C ALA A 493 62.82 39.42 16.92
N ASP A 494 62.72 39.22 15.60
CA ASP A 494 61.79 39.93 14.70
C ASP A 494 60.34 39.89 15.17
N ILE A 495 59.90 38.81 15.83
CA ILE A 495 58.57 38.72 16.43
C ILE A 495 58.37 39.84 17.46
N VAL A 496 59.36 40.02 18.33
CA VAL A 496 59.33 41.03 19.41
C VAL A 496 59.55 42.43 18.83
N HIS A 497 60.43 42.58 17.85
CA HIS A 497 60.64 43.86 17.15
C HIS A 497 59.39 44.28 16.35
N GLY A 498 58.62 43.33 15.81
CA GLY A 498 57.33 43.58 15.19
C GLY A 498 56.32 44.14 16.18
N ILE A 499 56.21 43.55 17.38
CA ILE A 499 55.36 44.06 18.47
C ILE A 499 55.82 45.47 18.88
N ARG A 500 57.12 45.67 19.10
CA ARG A 500 57.72 46.98 19.42
C ARG A 500 57.38 48.03 18.37
N THR A 501 57.60 47.72 17.09
CA THR A 501 57.32 48.63 15.96
C THR A 501 55.85 49.03 15.94
N ARG A 502 54.95 48.06 16.18
CA ARG A 502 53.51 48.32 16.20
C ARG A 502 53.09 49.22 17.37
N ILE A 503 53.75 49.12 18.51
CA ILE A 503 53.57 50.03 19.65
C ILE A 503 54.10 51.44 19.31
N MET A 504 55.25 51.55 18.63
CA MET A 504 55.84 52.83 18.23
C MET A 504 55.03 53.56 17.15
N LEU A 505 54.25 52.83 16.34
CA LEU A 505 53.35 53.39 15.34
C LEU A 505 52.02 53.90 15.93
N ASP A 506 51.77 53.72 17.24
CA ASP A 506 50.63 54.36 17.91
C ASP A 506 50.83 55.89 17.91
N ARG A 507 49.73 56.64 17.72
CA ARG A 507 49.79 58.10 17.64
C ARG A 507 50.02 58.76 19.01
N ARG A 508 49.77 58.03 20.10
CA ARG A 508 49.96 58.52 21.47
C ARG A 508 51.43 58.40 21.88
N PRO A 509 51.97 59.36 22.65
CA PRO A 509 53.29 59.22 23.25
C PRO A 509 53.23 58.19 24.39
N LEU A 510 53.41 56.92 24.05
CA LEU A 510 53.39 55.82 25.02
C LEU A 510 54.76 55.70 25.70
N GLN A 511 55.03 56.45 26.77
CA GLN A 511 56.29 56.37 27.51
C GLN A 511 56.24 55.25 28.56
N THR A 512 55.14 55.16 29.29
CA THR A 512 54.90 54.16 30.34
C THR A 512 53.88 53.10 29.88
N LEU A 513 54.28 51.83 29.90
CA LEU A 513 53.48 50.70 29.46
C LEU A 513 53.36 49.66 30.57
N ALA A 514 52.13 49.33 30.95
CA ALA A 514 51.88 48.16 31.80
C ALA A 514 51.61 46.93 30.93
N VAL A 515 52.15 45.78 31.33
CA VAL A 515 51.82 44.48 30.73
C VAL A 515 50.91 43.74 31.70
N ALA A 516 49.75 43.29 31.23
CA ALA A 516 48.73 42.62 32.04
C ALA A 516 48.20 41.37 31.33
N SER A 517 47.69 40.39 32.08
CA SER A 517 47.13 39.15 31.53
C SER A 517 45.79 38.79 32.16
N THR A 518 45.10 37.79 31.59
CA THR A 518 43.85 37.29 32.17
C THR A 518 44.16 36.45 33.41
N GLU A 519 45.09 35.51 33.26
CA GLU A 519 45.45 34.53 34.30
C GLU A 519 46.97 34.48 34.52
N HIS A 520 47.36 33.81 35.60
CA HIS A 520 48.75 33.48 35.87
C HIS A 520 49.32 32.52 34.82
N GLY A 521 50.56 32.73 34.41
CA GLY A 521 51.23 31.85 33.44
C GLY A 521 50.84 32.09 31.98
N ASP A 522 50.19 33.22 31.68
CA ASP A 522 49.90 33.67 30.31
C ASP A 522 51.14 34.17 29.56
N GLY A 523 52.24 34.44 30.26
CA GLY A 523 53.52 34.89 29.70
C GLY A 523 53.78 36.39 29.81
N ARG A 524 53.06 37.09 30.69
CA ARG A 524 53.17 38.52 30.98
C ARG A 524 54.61 38.98 31.26
N SER A 525 55.26 38.38 32.26
CA SER A 525 56.66 38.64 32.61
C SER A 525 57.63 38.36 31.46
N LEU A 526 57.36 37.32 30.64
CA LEU A 526 58.18 37.02 29.46
C LEU A 526 58.08 38.16 28.43
N LEU A 527 56.86 38.59 28.12
CA LEU A 527 56.63 39.68 27.18
C LEU A 527 57.21 41.00 27.70
N ALA A 528 57.06 41.31 28.99
CA ALA A 528 57.63 42.50 29.61
C ALA A 528 59.16 42.52 29.46
N ASN A 529 59.82 41.41 29.75
CA ASN A 529 61.27 41.27 29.60
C ASN A 529 61.72 41.40 28.12
N LEU A 530 61.03 40.70 27.21
CA LEU A 530 61.33 40.76 25.77
C LEU A 530 61.15 42.17 25.20
N LEU A 531 60.06 42.86 25.56
CA LEU A 531 59.83 44.24 25.13
C LEU A 531 60.89 45.17 25.72
N ALA A 532 61.27 45.02 26.99
CA ALA A 532 62.27 45.88 27.63
C ALA A 532 63.64 45.75 26.96
N ASN A 533 64.06 44.52 26.63
CA ASN A 533 65.27 44.29 25.85
C ASN A 533 65.17 44.82 24.41
N SER A 534 63.98 44.75 23.80
CA SER A 534 63.77 45.29 22.45
C SER A 534 63.87 46.81 22.44
N PHE A 535 63.28 47.51 23.41
CA PHE A 535 63.34 48.98 23.51
C PHE A 535 64.69 49.51 24.00
N SER A 536 65.44 48.74 24.81
CA SER A 536 66.76 49.17 25.29
C SER A 536 67.82 49.30 24.18
N PHE A 537 67.54 48.81 22.98
CA PHE A 537 68.42 48.97 21.83
C PHE A 537 68.70 50.44 21.49
N ASP A 538 67.70 51.32 21.58
CA ASP A 538 67.80 52.74 21.22
C ASP A 538 67.19 53.70 22.24
N GLN A 539 66.47 53.19 23.26
CA GLN A 539 65.84 54.00 24.30
C GLN A 539 66.37 53.63 25.68
N LYS A 540 66.66 54.62 26.54
CA LYS A 540 66.93 54.36 27.95
C LYS A 540 65.66 53.82 28.61
N THR A 541 65.67 52.53 28.93
CA THR A 541 64.50 51.73 29.28
C THR A 541 64.58 51.25 30.73
N LEU A 542 63.45 51.32 31.43
CA LEU A 542 63.29 50.79 32.79
C LEU A 542 62.27 49.66 32.77
N LEU A 543 62.64 48.51 33.31
CA LEU A 543 61.73 47.39 33.57
C LEU A 543 61.40 47.36 35.07
N ILE A 544 60.11 47.33 35.41
CA ILE A 544 59.64 47.31 36.79
C ILE A 544 58.82 46.03 37.00
N ASP A 545 59.18 45.25 38.02
CA ASP A 545 58.35 44.15 38.48
C ASP A 545 57.34 44.67 39.52
N ALA A 546 56.07 44.79 39.13
CA ALA A 546 54.98 45.21 40.00
C ALA A 546 54.02 44.04 40.32
N ASP A 547 54.46 42.79 40.13
CA ASP A 547 53.72 41.61 40.56
C ASP A 547 54.20 41.11 41.92
N PHE A 548 53.59 41.63 42.97
CA PHE A 548 53.88 41.25 44.34
C PHE A 548 53.41 39.83 44.71
N PHE A 549 52.62 39.16 43.84
CA PHE A 549 52.08 37.83 44.07
C PHE A 549 52.96 36.72 43.47
N ASN A 550 53.84 37.05 42.53
CA ASN A 550 54.60 36.06 41.78
C ASN A 550 56.05 35.91 42.27
N THR A 551 56.27 34.94 43.15
CA THR A 551 57.59 34.61 43.70
C THR A 551 58.56 34.01 42.68
N GLY A 552 58.07 33.53 41.53
CA GLY A 552 58.86 33.07 40.38
C GLY A 552 58.86 34.06 39.21
N GLY A 553 58.60 35.35 39.47
CA GLY A 553 58.44 36.44 38.50
C GLY A 553 59.74 36.95 37.90
N LEU A 554 59.76 38.21 37.47
CA LEU A 554 60.97 38.85 36.90
C LEU A 554 62.06 38.99 37.95
N THR A 555 61.70 39.33 39.18
CA THR A 555 62.63 39.53 40.29
C THR A 555 63.48 38.29 40.54
N SER A 556 62.89 37.10 40.54
CA SER A 556 63.63 35.84 40.69
C SER A 556 64.58 35.50 39.53
N GLU A 557 64.36 36.08 38.35
CA GLU A 557 65.14 35.81 37.14
C GLU A 557 66.29 36.81 36.96
N LEU A 558 66.08 38.07 37.34
CA LEU A 558 66.98 39.19 37.04
C LEU A 558 67.66 39.79 38.29
N ALA A 559 67.20 39.43 39.49
CA ALA A 559 67.71 39.95 40.74
C ALA A 559 67.74 38.87 41.84
N SER A 560 68.22 39.25 43.03
CA SER A 560 68.11 38.41 44.23
C SER A 560 66.71 38.55 44.84
N ALA A 561 66.16 37.45 45.37
CA ALA A 561 64.82 37.46 45.98
C ALA A 561 64.66 38.42 47.18
N THR A 562 65.76 38.89 47.75
CA THR A 562 65.81 39.84 48.88
C THR A 562 66.22 41.26 48.46
N SER A 563 66.29 41.54 47.14
CA SER A 563 66.63 42.87 46.65
C SER A 563 65.56 43.89 47.05
N VAL A 564 66.01 45.05 47.51
CA VAL A 564 65.18 46.24 47.75
C VAL A 564 64.62 46.72 46.41
N GLY A 565 63.34 47.09 46.36
CA GLY A 565 62.65 47.34 45.09
C GLY A 565 61.46 48.29 45.16
N LEU A 566 60.47 48.05 44.30
CA LEU A 566 59.29 48.89 44.13
C LEU A 566 58.50 49.08 45.44
N ALA A 567 58.38 48.03 46.26
CA ALA A 567 57.67 48.10 47.53
C ALA A 567 58.31 49.11 48.49
N GLU A 568 59.62 49.12 48.64
CA GLU A 568 60.36 50.06 49.50
C GLU A 568 60.37 51.48 48.92
N LEU A 569 60.47 51.62 47.59
CA LEU A 569 60.36 52.92 46.90
C LEU A 569 59.00 53.58 47.14
N LEU A 570 57.90 52.83 47.02
CA LEU A 570 56.55 53.35 47.25
C LEU A 570 56.30 53.71 48.72
N ARG A 571 57.05 53.12 49.66
CA ARG A 571 57.01 53.47 51.09
C ARG A 571 57.96 54.62 51.47
N GLY A 572 58.82 55.06 50.55
CA GLY A 572 59.84 56.08 50.82
C GLY A 572 60.98 55.60 51.71
N GLU A 573 61.20 54.28 51.81
CA GLU A 573 62.25 53.67 52.65
C GLU A 573 63.62 53.67 51.95
N THR A 574 63.68 53.93 50.65
CA THR A 574 64.88 53.84 49.82
C THR A 574 64.79 54.81 48.65
N GLU A 575 65.93 55.28 48.15
CA GLU A 575 66.02 56.16 46.96
C GLU A 575 66.11 55.36 45.66
N LEU A 576 65.71 55.98 44.53
CA LEU A 576 65.69 55.34 43.21
C LEU A 576 67.01 54.68 42.81
N GLU A 577 68.14 55.36 43.07
CA GLU A 577 69.47 54.87 42.71
C GLU A 577 69.87 53.58 43.46
N GLN A 578 69.33 53.35 44.66
CA GLN A 578 69.61 52.17 45.48
C GLN A 578 68.70 50.98 45.13
N ALA A 579 67.46 51.26 44.73
CA ALA A 579 66.50 50.22 44.33
C ALA A 579 66.69 49.75 42.88
N ARG A 580 67.46 50.50 42.07
CA ARG A 580 67.70 50.20 40.66
C ARG A 580 68.88 49.26 40.44
N ILE A 581 68.67 48.24 39.62
CA ILE A 581 69.70 47.29 39.16
C ILE A 581 69.99 47.55 37.68
N LYS A 582 71.24 47.84 37.32
CA LYS A 582 71.64 48.02 35.92
C LYS A 582 71.82 46.65 35.25
N LEU A 583 71.02 46.35 34.21
CA LEU A 583 71.12 45.10 33.43
C LEU A 583 71.97 45.26 32.17
N SER A 584 71.86 46.39 31.48
CA SER A 584 72.71 46.78 30.34
C SER A 584 72.88 48.30 30.31
N ASP A 585 73.59 48.84 29.31
CA ASP A 585 73.85 50.30 29.25
C ASP A 585 72.59 51.15 29.14
N ASN A 586 71.54 50.61 28.52
CA ASN A 586 70.26 51.27 28.31
C ASN A 586 69.09 50.55 28.99
N LEU A 587 69.33 49.52 29.80
CA LEU A 587 68.28 48.78 30.50
C LEU A 587 68.56 48.72 32.00
N ASP A 588 67.65 49.32 32.75
CA ASP A 588 67.62 49.23 34.20
C ASP A 588 66.41 48.40 34.65
N PHE A 589 66.52 47.78 35.83
CA PHE A 589 65.49 46.94 36.42
C PHE A 589 65.20 47.34 37.87
N ILE A 590 63.93 47.40 38.24
CA ILE A 590 63.47 47.54 39.62
C ILE A 590 62.73 46.26 40.01
N PRO A 591 63.22 45.49 40.99
CA PRO A 591 62.53 44.30 41.50
C PRO A 591 61.28 44.69 42.30
N HIS A 592 60.39 43.73 42.57
CA HIS A 592 59.14 44.04 43.30
C HIS A 592 59.39 44.44 44.76
N GLY A 593 60.48 43.99 45.39
CA GLY A 593 60.80 44.29 46.79
C GLY A 593 59.97 43.48 47.80
N LYS A 594 60.11 43.75 49.11
CA LYS A 594 59.41 42.96 50.14
C LYS A 594 58.01 43.54 50.40
N SER A 595 56.98 42.77 50.04
CA SER A 595 55.59 43.13 50.32
C SER A 595 55.25 42.83 51.79
N THR A 596 55.38 43.83 52.67
CA THR A 596 54.93 43.77 54.08
C THR A 596 53.48 44.24 54.27
N ILE A 597 52.96 44.98 53.28
CA ILE A 597 51.61 45.57 53.23
C ILE A 597 50.90 45.05 51.97
N SER A 598 49.56 45.13 51.93
CA SER A 598 48.76 44.79 50.75
C SER A 598 49.15 45.63 49.52
N SER A 599 49.31 44.99 48.35
CA SER A 599 49.62 45.65 47.06
C SER A 599 48.62 46.76 46.73
N LEU A 600 47.33 46.55 47.03
CA LEU A 600 46.27 47.51 46.75
C LEU A 600 46.45 48.82 47.53
N LEU A 601 46.93 48.74 48.78
CA LEU A 601 47.18 49.93 49.60
C LEU A 601 48.42 50.68 49.11
N MET A 602 49.46 49.94 48.70
CA MET A 602 50.68 50.54 48.14
C MET A 602 50.40 51.23 46.80
N LEU A 603 49.62 50.59 45.92
CA LEU A 603 49.32 51.09 44.58
C LEU A 603 48.22 52.15 44.53
N SER A 604 47.45 52.34 45.60
CA SER A 604 46.46 53.42 45.72
C SER A 604 47.04 54.70 46.34
N SER A 605 48.28 54.67 46.81
CA SER A 605 48.99 55.81 47.38
C SER A 605 49.30 56.88 46.33
N GLU A 606 49.22 58.16 46.71
CA GLU A 606 49.64 59.30 45.86
C GLU A 606 51.14 59.23 45.47
N HIS A 607 51.93 58.47 46.23
CA HIS A 607 53.35 58.24 45.95
C HIS A 607 53.58 57.56 44.60
N VAL A 608 52.62 56.79 44.08
CA VAL A 608 52.74 56.16 42.75
C VAL A 608 52.84 57.23 41.66
N GLU A 609 52.02 58.29 41.71
CA GLU A 609 52.04 59.35 40.70
C GLU A 609 53.30 60.23 40.80
N LEU A 610 53.81 60.43 42.02
CA LEU A 610 55.07 61.15 42.24
C LEU A 610 56.25 60.36 41.70
N LEU A 611 56.35 59.07 42.05
CA LEU A 611 57.39 58.17 41.56
C LEU A 611 57.34 58.07 40.03
N MET A 612 56.16 57.86 39.45
CA MET A 612 56.04 57.76 37.99
C MET A 612 56.45 59.05 37.27
N ARG A 613 56.22 60.24 37.87
CA ARG A 613 56.72 61.52 37.31
C ARG A 613 58.24 61.61 37.35
N GLU A 614 58.85 61.22 38.46
CA GLU A 614 60.31 61.15 38.60
C GLU A 614 60.90 60.18 37.56
N LEU A 615 60.37 58.96 37.48
CA LEU A 615 60.83 57.95 36.51
C LEU A 615 60.70 58.43 35.06
N LYS A 616 59.59 59.11 34.71
CA LYS A 616 59.38 59.68 33.37
C LYS A 616 60.42 60.75 32.99
N SER A 617 61.06 61.43 33.95
CA SER A 617 62.17 62.35 33.62
C SER A 617 63.50 61.65 33.33
N HIS A 618 63.71 60.44 33.86
CA HIS A 618 64.97 59.70 33.73
C HIS A 618 65.00 58.65 32.61
N TYR A 619 63.83 58.18 32.18
CA TYR A 619 63.70 57.06 31.22
C TYR A 619 62.81 57.41 30.04
N GLN A 620 63.22 57.04 28.83
CA GLN A 620 62.42 57.22 27.62
C GLN A 620 61.34 56.14 27.47
N ARG A 621 61.53 54.99 28.10
CA ARG A 621 60.59 53.87 28.10
C ARG A 621 60.52 53.25 29.49
N ILE A 622 59.32 53.04 29.99
CA ILE A 622 59.10 52.33 31.26
C ILE A 622 58.11 51.21 30.99
N ILE A 623 58.50 49.97 31.33
CA ILE A 623 57.68 48.77 31.17
C ILE A 623 57.42 48.17 32.54
N ILE A 624 56.15 47.98 32.88
CA ILE A 624 55.73 47.53 34.20
C ILE A 624 55.03 46.18 34.07
N ASP A 625 55.55 45.15 34.71
CA ASP A 625 54.91 43.83 34.80
C ASP A 625 53.88 43.83 35.94
N VAL A 626 52.58 43.89 35.65
CA VAL A 626 51.51 44.03 36.68
C VAL A 626 50.64 42.77 36.82
N ALA A 627 50.38 42.28 38.04
CA ALA A 627 49.69 41.01 38.30
C ALA A 627 48.43 40.76 37.43
N ALA A 628 48.09 39.49 37.19
CA ALA A 628 46.98 39.14 36.31
C ALA A 628 45.62 39.69 36.83
N VAL A 629 44.74 40.08 35.91
CA VAL A 629 43.47 40.78 36.25
C VAL A 629 42.53 39.95 37.13
N ASN A 630 42.58 38.62 37.00
CA ASN A 630 41.77 37.74 37.85
C ASN A 630 42.44 37.42 39.19
N GLN A 631 43.74 37.75 39.37
CA GLN A 631 44.46 37.56 40.63
C GLN A 631 44.38 38.78 41.54
N SER A 632 44.47 39.99 40.98
CA SER A 632 44.44 41.23 41.77
C SER A 632 43.85 42.41 40.98
N GLN A 633 43.55 43.51 41.67
CA GLN A 633 43.09 44.77 41.07
C GLN A 633 44.26 45.72 40.74
N ASP A 634 45.52 45.26 40.80
CA ASP A 634 46.71 46.11 40.65
C ASP A 634 46.73 46.83 39.29
N VAL A 635 46.29 46.16 38.22
CA VAL A 635 46.18 46.76 36.87
C VAL A 635 45.19 47.92 36.85
N GLN A 636 44.09 47.84 37.60
CA GLN A 636 43.07 48.89 37.66
C GLN A 636 43.56 50.14 38.39
N LEU A 637 44.53 49.99 39.30
CA LEU A 637 45.18 51.09 40.01
C LEU A 637 46.31 51.69 39.18
N ILE A 638 47.23 50.84 38.67
CA ILE A 638 48.41 51.27 37.90
C ILE A 638 48.01 51.95 36.59
N LYS A 639 46.89 51.57 35.97
CA LYS A 639 46.42 52.20 34.70
C LYS A 639 46.25 53.73 34.79
N ARG A 640 46.10 54.29 36.00
CA ARG A 640 46.00 55.74 36.23
C ARG A 640 47.33 56.46 36.02
N ALA A 641 48.44 55.76 36.21
CA ALA A 641 49.79 56.32 36.14
C ALA A 641 50.60 55.84 34.91
N VAL A 642 49.97 55.05 34.01
CA VAL A 642 50.58 54.59 32.76
C VAL A 642 49.88 55.12 31.52
N ASP A 643 50.63 55.28 30.42
CA ASP A 643 50.11 55.80 29.15
C ASP A 643 49.41 54.70 28.32
N GLY A 644 49.63 53.43 28.65
CA GLY A 644 49.04 52.30 27.93
C GLY A 644 49.16 50.95 28.64
N VAL A 645 48.22 50.05 28.35
CA VAL A 645 48.24 48.66 28.82
C VAL A 645 48.35 47.71 27.61
N VAL A 646 49.40 46.89 27.58
CA VAL A 646 49.56 45.76 26.65
C VAL A 646 48.98 44.51 27.31
N PHE A 647 47.94 43.96 26.71
CA PHE A 647 47.29 42.77 27.23
C PHE A 647 47.89 41.50 26.62
N ILE A 648 48.21 40.48 27.41
CA ILE A 648 48.69 39.19 26.89
C ILE A 648 47.62 38.11 27.06
N VAL A 649 47.47 37.31 26.00
CA VAL A 649 46.53 36.18 25.96
C VAL A 649 47.30 34.93 25.59
N LYS A 650 47.17 33.86 26.36
CA LYS A 650 47.75 32.56 26.01
C LYS A 650 46.85 31.80 25.03
N ALA A 651 47.42 31.38 23.90
CA ALA A 651 46.71 30.66 22.87
C ALA A 651 46.18 29.30 23.35
N GLY A 652 44.94 29.00 23.02
CA GLY A 652 44.31 27.69 23.26
C GLY A 652 43.93 27.36 24.70
N VAL A 653 44.16 28.26 25.67
CA VAL A 653 43.86 28.01 27.09
C VAL A 653 42.62 28.79 27.57
N GLY A 654 42.63 30.13 27.45
CA GLY A 654 41.54 30.96 27.93
C GLY A 654 40.32 30.94 27.02
N SER A 655 39.12 30.88 27.60
CA SER A 655 37.87 31.06 26.84
C SER A 655 37.70 32.52 26.45
N ALA A 656 37.13 32.78 25.27
CA ALA A 656 36.92 34.14 24.78
C ALA A 656 36.09 35.03 25.74
N GLY A 657 35.16 34.43 26.48
CA GLY A 657 34.35 35.14 27.48
C GLY A 657 35.15 35.57 28.70
N GLN A 658 35.98 34.70 29.27
CA GLN A 658 36.83 35.03 30.42
C GLN A 658 37.82 36.15 30.08
N ILE A 659 38.42 36.06 28.91
CA ILE A 659 39.38 37.06 28.43
C ILE A 659 38.69 38.41 28.18
N ALA A 660 37.51 38.40 27.56
CA ALA A 660 36.72 39.61 27.36
C ALA A 660 36.34 40.28 28.69
N ASN A 661 35.89 39.51 29.68
CA ASN A 661 35.56 40.04 31.00
C ASN A 661 36.77 40.67 31.71
N ALA A 662 37.98 40.10 31.54
CA ALA A 662 39.20 40.68 32.08
C ALA A 662 39.60 41.98 31.38
N LEU A 663 39.41 42.07 30.06
CA LEU A 663 39.59 43.31 29.30
C LEU A 663 38.58 44.37 29.74
N ASP A 664 37.30 44.02 29.87
CA ASP A 664 36.24 44.93 30.31
C ASP A 664 36.57 45.53 31.70
N LYS A 665 37.09 44.73 32.64
CA LYS A 665 37.57 45.21 33.96
C LYS A 665 38.72 46.24 33.87
N ILE A 666 39.55 46.18 32.82
CA ILE A 666 40.61 47.18 32.60
C ILE A 666 40.04 48.40 31.88
N GLU A 667 39.11 48.22 30.94
CA GLU A 667 38.52 49.29 30.16
C GLU A 667 37.51 50.16 30.95
N GLU A 668 36.90 49.61 31.99
CA GLU A 668 35.99 50.31 32.89
C GLU A 668 36.68 51.52 33.56
N ASN A 669 36.10 52.73 33.44
CA ASN A 669 36.69 54.02 33.87
C ASN A 669 37.91 54.47 33.04
N ASN A 670 37.68 54.89 31.79
CA ASN A 670 38.67 55.42 30.84
C ASN A 670 39.84 54.47 30.53
N GLY A 671 39.51 53.33 29.92
CA GLY A 671 40.47 52.31 29.49
C GLY A 671 41.63 52.82 28.63
N VAL A 672 42.83 52.26 28.88
CA VAL A 672 44.07 52.60 28.17
C VAL A 672 44.69 51.38 27.47
N VAL A 673 43.90 50.35 27.16
CA VAL A 673 44.38 49.14 26.48
C VAL A 673 44.80 49.51 25.05
N ILE A 674 46.10 49.35 24.75
CA ILE A 674 46.64 49.71 23.42
C ILE A 674 46.49 48.57 22.42
N GLY A 675 46.41 47.34 22.92
CA GLY A 675 46.20 46.14 22.13
C GLY A 675 46.59 44.88 22.90
N ALA A 676 46.49 43.75 22.22
CA ALA A 676 46.78 42.44 22.79
C ALA A 676 47.84 41.65 22.01
N VAL A 677 48.65 40.87 22.73
CA VAL A 677 49.64 39.94 22.18
C VAL A 677 49.17 38.51 22.46
N LEU A 678 49.21 37.66 21.45
CA LEU A 678 48.85 36.25 21.58
C LEU A 678 50.12 35.41 21.82
N ASN A 679 50.26 34.83 23.01
CA ASN A 679 51.44 34.05 23.39
C ASN A 679 51.21 32.53 23.24
N ALA A 680 52.30 31.78 23.06
CA ALA A 680 52.31 30.32 22.92
C ALA A 680 51.45 29.80 21.75
N VAL A 681 51.46 30.50 20.61
CA VAL A 681 50.73 30.10 19.40
C VAL A 681 51.34 28.85 18.78
N GLU A 682 50.49 27.88 18.41
CA GLU A 682 50.93 26.68 17.69
C GLU A 682 51.35 27.05 16.25
N GLU A 683 52.35 26.35 15.70
CA GLU A 683 52.94 26.68 14.39
C GLU A 683 51.90 26.78 13.25
N LYS A 684 50.87 25.92 13.29
CA LYS A 684 49.78 25.87 12.31
C LYS A 684 48.81 27.07 12.38
N ASP A 685 48.84 27.81 13.48
CA ASP A 685 47.90 28.88 13.84
C ASP A 685 48.56 30.27 13.77
N LEU A 686 49.84 30.35 13.36
CA LEU A 686 50.56 31.61 13.12
C LEU A 686 50.00 32.33 11.88
N GLU A 687 49.76 33.62 12.00
CA GLU A 687 49.18 34.48 10.95
C GLU A 687 50.09 35.66 10.55
N THR A 688 51.05 36.06 11.40
CA THR A 688 51.98 37.16 11.13
C THR A 688 53.10 36.75 10.18
N GLN A 689 53.62 37.70 9.39
CA GLN A 689 54.76 37.42 8.51
C GLN A 689 56.02 37.10 9.32
N GLU A 690 56.22 37.80 10.43
CA GLU A 690 57.32 37.59 11.38
C GLU A 690 57.21 36.21 12.05
N GLY A 691 56.01 35.82 12.50
CA GLY A 691 55.74 34.50 13.05
C GLY A 691 56.00 33.38 12.04
N LEU A 692 55.50 33.51 10.81
CA LEU A 692 55.74 32.53 9.73
C LEU A 692 57.22 32.45 9.32
N ARG A 693 57.93 33.58 9.27
CA ARG A 693 59.38 33.60 8.98
C ARG A 693 60.19 32.88 10.06
N SER A 694 59.78 32.97 11.31
CA SER A 694 60.45 32.27 12.42
C SER A 694 60.40 30.73 12.27
N LEU A 695 59.40 30.18 11.59
CA LEU A 695 59.29 28.73 11.32
C LEU A 695 60.35 28.25 10.32
N ASN A 696 60.58 29.03 9.25
CA ASN A 696 61.48 28.66 8.16
C ASN A 696 62.91 28.40 8.64
N PHE A 697 63.39 29.15 9.62
CA PHE A 697 64.71 28.92 10.23
C PHE A 697 64.78 27.63 11.06
N SER A 698 63.66 27.23 11.68
CA SER A 698 63.60 25.98 12.45
C SER A 698 63.71 24.76 11.53
N THR A 699 63.13 24.84 10.33
CA THR A 699 63.28 23.83 9.26
C THR A 699 64.71 23.74 8.75
N ASP A 700 65.41 24.86 8.57
CA ASP A 700 66.82 24.84 8.15
C ASP A 700 67.76 24.32 9.26
N GLN A 701 67.44 24.57 10.54
CA GLN A 701 68.15 23.92 11.66
C GLN A 701 67.86 22.42 11.77
N LEU A 702 66.64 21.96 11.46
CA LEU A 702 66.31 20.53 11.41
C LEU A 702 66.98 19.81 10.22
N MET A 703 67.28 20.52 9.14
CA MET A 703 68.07 20.01 8.01
C MET A 703 69.59 20.05 8.28
N ALA A 704 70.06 20.85 9.24
CA ALA A 704 71.47 21.05 9.54
C ALA A 704 72.03 20.24 10.72
N THR A 705 71.20 19.49 11.46
CA THR A 705 71.66 18.52 12.48
C THR A 705 71.52 17.07 12.01
N PRO A 706 72.57 16.48 11.40
CA PRO A 706 72.59 15.05 11.13
C PRO A 706 72.90 14.30 12.43
N GLY A 707 71.92 13.55 12.93
CA GLY A 707 72.17 12.38 13.78
C GLY A 707 71.60 12.43 15.20
N ARG A 708 70.50 11.71 15.41
CA ARG A 708 70.44 10.50 16.26
C ARG A 708 69.00 9.97 16.28
N VAL A 709 68.80 8.87 15.56
CA VAL A 709 67.73 7.89 15.82
C VAL A 709 68.20 6.99 16.96
#